data_AF-A0A7W4DTC0-F1
#
_entry.id   AF-A0A7W4DTC0-F1
#
_cell.length_a   1.000
_cell.length_b   1.000
_cell.length_c   1.000
_cell.angle_alpha   90.00
_cell.angle_beta   90.00
_cell.angle_gamma   90.00
#
_symmetry.space_group_name_H-M   'P 1'
#
loop_
_entity.id
_entity.type
_entity.pdbx_description
1 polymer ?
#
loop_
_entity_poly.entity_id
_entity_poly.type
_entity_poly.pdbx_seq_one_letter_code
_entity_poly.pdbx_strand_id
1 'polypeptide(L)'
;MISQKSHSLKLFLWKNIFVIGVGFCAAFLGLSINTSEASALFTPTLSASIDQTAASVNGNQVINSTNKTTEISLNLTVNTNNKTGYTATLNSETDETALVNNGSTNNAKINSISSTGLLGDFSNNTWGYKFGTSANYAPIPALSTPAQILQTTGKTNGNESNQLSIGMKLSDNLENGRYTNKLIFSILTNNYEDIAIMTEGPDFNTKLKALETATSKIERFKKSTVAPVASMSAVNIEDEDSDYEIKLWLDPTDKTAYYYAEPEKVYLNTDSSKMFYSEYGEQKIKNILELDVSNFDTSKVTNMQYMFIFMSNLTTLDVSNFNTSKVTSMEGMFLGMSNLATLDLSNFNTSKVTNMRDMLSSMSSLTSLNLSSFNTSKVMNMNNMFSGMSNLTALNLSNFDTSQVTDIGGMFRNMSNLITLNLSSFDTSKVTNMNSTFSGMVSLTSLNLSNFNTSKVIRMDYMFQDMSNLITLNLSSFDTSKVTNMGFMFYNMSNLTTLNLSNFNTYQVTSMDYMFAGMSNLTNLQLSESFDTSNVSSMRYMFHKDSKLTSLDLSSFNTKNVTNMDSMFSYLSSITDLNLSTFNTQKVTNMNGMFYNLEKVKTLDLSTFDTSRVKNMTEMFALMDFAPDNLEKIYVSNSFSTDSLINSSTMFRNRKKLRGGAGSFLADPSTADKTWLRIDDPTNGHPGYFTRKP
;
A
#
# COMPACT_ATOMS: atom_id res chain seq x y z
N MET A 1 -46.00 -35.26 6.87
CA MET A 1 -45.59 -35.65 8.23
C MET A 1 -44.22 -35.03 8.48
N ILE A 2 -44.11 -34.05 9.39
CA ILE A 2 -42.90 -33.61 10.13
C ILE A 2 -43.32 -32.39 10.95
N SER A 3 -43.06 -32.51 12.25
CA SER A 3 -43.39 -31.65 13.39
C SER A 3 -43.41 -30.12 13.19
N GLN A 4 -44.50 -29.49 13.66
CA GLN A 4 -44.42 -28.13 14.21
C GLN A 4 -43.40 -28.11 15.37
N LYS A 5 -42.56 -27.08 15.48
CA LYS A 5 -41.87 -26.73 16.73
C LYS A 5 -42.42 -25.40 17.24
N SER A 6 -43.09 -25.48 18.38
CA SER A 6 -43.47 -24.31 19.18
C SER A 6 -42.21 -23.59 19.66
N HIS A 7 -42.11 -22.29 19.37
CA HIS A 7 -41.21 -21.38 20.09
C HIS A 7 -42.02 -20.60 21.13
N SER A 8 -41.57 -20.68 22.37
CA SER A 8 -42.22 -20.01 23.50
C SER A 8 -42.09 -18.50 23.39
N LEU A 9 -43.24 -17.83 23.35
CA LEU A 9 -43.34 -16.38 23.42
C LEU A 9 -42.81 -15.91 24.79
N LYS A 10 -41.62 -15.29 24.85
CA LYS A 10 -41.19 -14.58 26.06
C LYS A 10 -41.92 -13.24 26.14
N LEU A 11 -42.76 -13.13 27.15
CA LEU A 11 -43.62 -12.00 27.43
C LEU A 11 -42.80 -10.74 27.78
N PHE A 12 -42.65 -9.80 26.85
CA PHE A 12 -42.29 -8.42 27.16
C PHE A 12 -43.56 -7.57 27.18
N LEU A 13 -43.95 -7.10 28.36
CA LEU A 13 -45.08 -6.18 28.51
C LEU A 13 -44.71 -4.79 28.00
N TRP A 14 -45.21 -4.42 26.83
CA TRP A 14 -45.41 -3.02 26.47
C TRP A 14 -46.90 -2.68 26.47
N LYS A 15 -47.25 -1.59 27.17
CA LYS A 15 -48.62 -1.09 27.28
C LYS A 15 -49.08 -0.52 25.94
N ASN A 16 -50.29 -0.89 25.53
CA ASN A 16 -51.04 -0.23 24.46
C ASN A 16 -51.05 1.30 24.63
N ILE A 17 -50.57 2.03 23.64
CA ILE A 17 -51.19 3.30 23.20
C ILE A 17 -51.23 3.28 21.67
N PHE A 18 -52.45 3.30 21.12
CA PHE A 18 -52.76 3.36 19.70
C PHE A 18 -53.29 4.77 19.45
N VAL A 19 -52.51 5.69 18.88
CA VAL A 19 -52.93 7.10 18.71
C VAL A 19 -52.64 7.65 17.31
N ILE A 20 -53.71 8.18 16.73
CA ILE A 20 -53.78 9.00 15.52
C ILE A 20 -53.07 10.33 15.78
N GLY A 21 -52.16 10.73 14.90
CA GLY A 21 -51.44 12.01 15.02
C GLY A 21 -52.30 13.24 14.70
N VAL A 22 -52.78 13.92 15.73
CA VAL A 22 -53.10 15.37 15.69
C VAL A 22 -52.30 16.01 16.82
N GLY A 23 -51.50 17.03 16.50
CA GLY A 23 -50.41 17.48 17.37
C GLY A 23 -50.81 18.47 18.47
N PHE A 24 -49.90 18.64 19.43
CA PHE A 24 -49.71 19.91 20.13
C PHE A 24 -48.25 20.03 20.62
N CYS A 25 -47.66 21.23 20.55
CA CYS A 25 -46.30 21.47 21.03
C CYS A 25 -46.30 21.84 22.52
N ALA A 26 -45.36 21.26 23.27
CA ALA A 26 -44.88 21.82 24.54
C ALA A 26 -43.44 21.35 24.83
N ALA A 27 -42.48 22.28 24.82
CA ALA A 27 -41.20 22.15 25.53
C ALA A 27 -41.39 22.73 26.95
N PHE A 28 -40.61 22.50 28.02
CA PHE A 28 -39.33 21.83 28.31
C PHE A 28 -39.48 21.19 29.73
N LEU A 29 -38.55 20.46 30.38
CA LEU A 29 -37.12 20.13 30.21
C LEU A 29 -36.85 18.82 31.03
N GLY A 30 -35.61 18.31 31.04
CA GLY A 30 -35.08 17.58 32.20
C GLY A 30 -34.88 16.07 32.07
N LEU A 31 -33.96 15.64 31.20
CA LEU A 31 -33.37 14.29 31.26
C LEU A 31 -31.86 14.38 30.98
N SER A 32 -31.06 13.82 31.89
CA SER A 32 -29.62 13.67 31.73
C SER A 32 -29.35 12.56 30.70
N ILE A 33 -28.67 12.88 29.60
CA ILE A 33 -28.33 11.92 28.56
C ILE A 33 -26.87 11.49 28.77
N ASN A 34 -26.66 10.27 29.26
CA ASN A 34 -25.41 9.56 29.01
C ASN A 34 -25.49 8.98 27.61
N THR A 35 -24.79 9.59 26.66
CA THR A 35 -24.70 9.10 25.27
C THR A 35 -23.70 7.95 25.18
N SER A 36 -24.13 6.74 25.53
CA SER A 36 -23.71 5.60 24.73
C SER A 36 -24.46 5.71 23.40
N GLU A 37 -23.75 5.94 22.30
CA GLU A 37 -24.35 6.17 20.99
C GLU A 37 -25.20 4.97 20.58
N ALA A 38 -26.51 5.10 20.71
CA ALA A 38 -27.46 4.17 20.16
C ALA A 38 -27.67 4.54 18.70
N SER A 39 -26.81 4.02 17.82
CA SER A 39 -27.04 3.92 16.38
C SER A 39 -28.42 3.29 16.18
N ALA A 40 -29.41 4.09 15.80
CA ALA A 40 -30.76 3.59 15.55
C ALA A 40 -30.70 2.69 14.31
N LEU A 41 -30.95 1.38 14.49
CA LEU A 41 -30.97 0.43 13.38
C LEU A 41 -31.86 0.94 12.24
N PHE A 42 -31.38 0.77 11.01
CA PHE A 42 -32.06 1.31 9.84
C PHE A 42 -33.48 0.77 9.75
N THR A 43 -34.45 1.66 9.95
CA THR A 43 -35.87 1.34 9.87
C THR A 43 -36.46 2.13 8.71
N PRO A 44 -36.91 1.48 7.63
CA PRO A 44 -37.53 2.16 6.51
C PRO A 44 -38.86 2.79 6.94
N THR A 45 -39.04 4.05 6.57
CA THR A 45 -40.22 4.87 6.82
C THR A 45 -40.78 5.36 5.50
N LEU A 46 -42.10 5.51 5.42
CA LEU A 46 -42.78 6.09 4.28
C LEU A 46 -43.92 6.95 4.79
N SER A 47 -44.01 8.16 4.28
CA SER A 47 -45.16 9.04 4.44
C SER A 47 -45.51 9.67 3.09
N ALA A 48 -46.81 9.87 2.87
CA ALA A 48 -47.32 10.47 1.66
C ALA A 48 -48.54 11.33 1.99
N SER A 49 -48.68 12.46 1.30
CA SER A 49 -49.81 13.36 1.43
C SER A 49 -50.16 14.00 0.08
N ILE A 50 -51.40 14.47 -0.03
CA ILE A 50 -51.87 15.27 -1.15
C ILE A 50 -52.41 16.58 -0.56
N ASP A 51 -52.11 17.71 -1.20
CA ASP A 51 -52.53 19.03 -0.73
C ASP A 51 -54.06 19.23 -0.72
N GLN A 52 -54.78 18.53 -1.60
CA GLN A 52 -56.23 18.55 -1.68
C GLN A 52 -56.80 17.13 -1.81
N THR A 53 -57.57 16.69 -0.82
CA THR A 53 -58.24 15.37 -0.81
C THR A 53 -59.52 15.32 -1.66
N ALA A 54 -60.00 16.48 -2.13
CA ALA A 54 -61.14 16.59 -3.04
C ALA A 54 -60.91 17.72 -4.05
N ALA A 55 -60.57 17.35 -5.28
CA ALA A 55 -60.60 18.26 -6.43
C ALA A 55 -62.06 18.52 -6.84
N SER A 56 -62.46 19.78 -6.99
CA SER A 56 -63.81 20.14 -7.46
C SER A 56 -63.78 21.30 -8.45
N VAL A 57 -64.69 21.26 -9.42
CA VAL A 57 -64.77 22.21 -10.53
C VAL A 57 -66.21 22.61 -10.75
N ASN A 58 -66.46 23.90 -10.96
CA ASN A 58 -67.75 24.38 -11.41
C ASN A 58 -67.87 24.21 -12.93
N GLY A 59 -68.63 23.19 -13.37
CA GLY A 59 -68.81 22.87 -14.79
C GLY A 59 -69.28 24.06 -15.64
N ASN A 60 -70.14 24.94 -15.08
CA ASN A 60 -70.62 26.13 -15.80
C ASN A 60 -69.50 27.15 -16.05
N GLN A 61 -68.51 27.27 -15.15
CA GLN A 61 -67.36 28.15 -15.38
C GLN A 61 -66.46 27.61 -16.50
N VAL A 62 -66.27 26.29 -16.55
CA VAL A 62 -65.49 25.64 -17.61
C VAL A 62 -66.19 25.79 -18.96
N ILE A 63 -67.49 25.45 -19.04
CA ILE A 63 -68.28 25.48 -20.27
C ILE A 63 -68.34 26.89 -20.89
N ASN A 64 -68.36 27.94 -20.07
CA ASN A 64 -68.35 29.34 -20.52
C ASN A 64 -66.94 29.92 -20.75
N SER A 65 -65.86 29.15 -20.55
CA SER A 65 -64.50 29.58 -20.85
C SER A 65 -64.18 29.49 -22.35
N THR A 66 -63.24 30.30 -22.83
CA THR A 66 -62.87 30.42 -24.26
C THR A 66 -62.61 29.09 -24.96
N ASN A 67 -61.93 28.16 -24.29
CA ASN A 67 -61.54 26.86 -24.84
C ASN A 67 -62.38 25.68 -24.32
N LYS A 68 -63.32 25.96 -23.41
CA LYS A 68 -64.10 24.98 -22.63
C LYS A 68 -63.26 23.94 -21.86
N THR A 69 -62.04 24.32 -21.48
CA THR A 69 -61.08 23.47 -20.76
C THR A 69 -60.78 23.98 -19.35
N THR A 70 -60.30 23.10 -18.49
CA THR A 70 -59.72 23.44 -17.19
C THR A 70 -58.59 22.50 -16.82
N GLU A 71 -57.71 22.97 -15.93
CA GLU A 71 -56.59 22.23 -15.35
C GLU A 71 -56.64 22.39 -13.81
N ILE A 72 -56.63 21.27 -13.10
CA ILE A 72 -56.57 21.23 -11.63
C ILE A 72 -55.23 20.63 -11.23
N SER A 73 -54.36 21.40 -10.57
CA SER A 73 -53.12 20.86 -10.01
C SER A 73 -53.35 20.28 -8.61
N LEU A 74 -52.70 19.15 -8.35
CA LEU A 74 -52.66 18.43 -7.08
C LEU A 74 -51.20 18.12 -6.75
N ASN A 75 -50.75 18.49 -5.56
CA ASN A 75 -49.36 18.30 -5.14
C ASN A 75 -49.25 17.04 -4.27
N LEU A 76 -48.68 15.98 -4.84
CA LEU A 76 -48.35 14.76 -4.13
C LEU A 76 -47.00 14.92 -3.45
N THR A 77 -46.97 14.94 -2.12
CA THR A 77 -45.72 15.00 -1.35
C THR A 77 -45.41 13.64 -0.74
N VAL A 78 -44.22 13.13 -0.99
CA VAL A 78 -43.72 11.84 -0.48
C VAL A 78 -42.45 12.07 0.32
N ASN A 79 -42.27 11.34 1.40
CA ASN A 79 -41.03 11.36 2.19
C ASN A 79 -40.74 9.95 2.71
N THR A 80 -39.57 9.43 2.33
CA THR A 80 -39.05 8.12 2.73
C THR A 80 -37.53 8.17 2.90
N ASN A 81 -37.04 7.55 3.98
CA ASN A 81 -35.62 7.28 4.19
C ASN A 81 -35.14 5.98 3.52
N ASN A 82 -36.00 5.23 2.81
CA ASN A 82 -35.62 3.98 2.15
C ASN A 82 -34.46 4.22 1.16
N LYS A 83 -33.35 3.51 1.33
CA LYS A 83 -32.10 3.71 0.59
C LYS A 83 -32.24 3.56 -0.93
N THR A 84 -33.19 2.76 -1.44
CA THR A 84 -33.48 2.62 -2.89
C THR A 84 -34.65 3.46 -3.38
N GLY A 85 -35.33 4.23 -2.51
CA GLY A 85 -36.40 5.16 -2.87
C GLY A 85 -37.80 4.54 -2.86
N TYR A 86 -38.65 4.97 -3.79
CA TYR A 86 -40.04 4.53 -3.91
C TYR A 86 -40.55 4.49 -5.36
N THR A 87 -41.65 3.76 -5.55
CA THR A 87 -42.44 3.74 -6.78
C THR A 87 -43.85 4.24 -6.46
N ALA A 88 -44.42 5.09 -7.32
CA ALA A 88 -45.78 5.58 -7.21
C ALA A 88 -46.62 5.17 -8.44
N THR A 89 -47.86 4.76 -8.20
CA THR A 89 -48.85 4.43 -9.23
C THR A 89 -50.14 5.20 -9.07
N LEU A 90 -50.88 5.34 -10.18
CA LEU A 90 -52.20 5.95 -10.27
C LEU A 90 -53.20 4.97 -10.92
N ASN A 91 -54.42 4.93 -10.39
CA ASN A 91 -55.59 4.29 -11.00
C ASN A 91 -56.90 4.92 -10.51
N SER A 92 -58.00 4.74 -11.22
CA SER A 92 -59.35 4.91 -10.66
C SER A 92 -59.67 3.80 -9.64
N GLU A 93 -60.56 4.08 -8.68
CA GLU A 93 -60.98 3.13 -7.64
C GLU A 93 -61.61 1.83 -8.20
N THR A 94 -62.10 1.88 -9.44
CA THR A 94 -62.62 0.72 -10.18
C THR A 94 -62.11 0.76 -11.64
N ASP A 95 -62.51 -0.19 -12.48
CA ASP A 95 -62.25 -0.12 -13.92
C ASP A 95 -63.07 0.97 -14.65
N GLU A 96 -64.03 1.61 -13.97
CA GLU A 96 -64.67 2.81 -14.49
C GLU A 96 -63.70 4.00 -14.37
N THR A 97 -63.27 4.52 -15.52
CA THR A 97 -62.33 5.65 -15.64
C THR A 97 -63.02 6.97 -15.97
N ALA A 98 -64.33 6.97 -16.23
CA ALA A 98 -65.11 8.19 -16.43
C ALA A 98 -65.53 8.83 -15.10
N LEU A 99 -65.76 10.15 -15.06
CA LEU A 99 -66.56 10.75 -14.00
C LEU A 99 -68.03 10.43 -14.28
N VAL A 100 -68.72 9.79 -13.33
CA VAL A 100 -70.11 9.32 -13.49
C VAL A 100 -71.08 10.26 -12.80
N ASN A 101 -72.18 10.62 -13.47
CA ASN A 101 -73.29 11.35 -12.86
C ASN A 101 -74.28 10.37 -12.21
N ASN A 102 -74.16 10.19 -10.90
CA ASN A 102 -74.99 9.23 -10.14
C ASN A 102 -76.48 9.60 -10.07
N GLY A 103 -76.88 10.81 -10.48
CA GLY A 103 -78.29 11.22 -10.60
C GLY A 103 -78.89 11.04 -12.00
N SER A 104 -78.08 10.62 -12.99
CA SER A 104 -78.50 10.57 -14.38
C SER A 104 -79.29 9.32 -14.73
N THR A 105 -80.48 9.51 -15.32
CA THR A 105 -81.25 8.40 -15.92
C THR A 105 -80.70 7.94 -17.26
N ASN A 106 -79.84 8.73 -17.90
CA ASN A 106 -79.22 8.46 -19.21
C ASN A 106 -77.78 7.91 -19.10
N ASN A 107 -77.31 7.60 -17.88
CA ASN A 107 -75.92 7.17 -17.62
C ASN A 107 -74.87 8.20 -18.12
N ALA A 108 -75.12 9.49 -17.90
CA ALA A 108 -74.24 10.56 -18.36
C ALA A 108 -72.86 10.52 -17.69
N LYS A 109 -71.80 10.69 -18.50
CA LYS A 109 -70.40 10.54 -18.10
C LYS A 109 -69.49 11.62 -18.71
N ILE A 110 -68.36 11.87 -18.06
CA ILE A 110 -67.20 12.56 -18.64
C ILE A 110 -66.10 11.51 -18.79
N ASN A 111 -65.82 11.04 -20.01
CA ASN A 111 -64.99 9.86 -20.24
C ASN A 111 -63.49 10.14 -20.11
N SER A 112 -62.71 9.14 -19.71
CA SER A 112 -61.25 9.21 -19.85
C SER A 112 -60.87 9.47 -21.33
N ILE A 113 -59.85 10.30 -21.58
CA ILE A 113 -59.31 10.49 -22.94
C ILE A 113 -58.79 9.15 -23.50
N SER A 114 -58.95 8.94 -24.81
CA SER A 114 -58.58 7.67 -25.45
C SER A 114 -57.08 7.51 -25.76
N SER A 115 -56.33 8.61 -25.74
CA SER A 115 -54.92 8.66 -26.13
C SER A 115 -54.23 9.88 -25.53
N THR A 116 -52.90 9.82 -25.42
CA THR A 116 -52.08 10.92 -24.91
C THR A 116 -52.10 12.15 -25.82
N GLY A 117 -52.23 13.37 -25.26
CA GLY A 117 -52.29 14.61 -26.05
C GLY A 117 -52.30 15.90 -25.21
N LEU A 118 -52.41 17.07 -25.87
CA LEU A 118 -52.53 18.36 -25.20
C LEU A 118 -53.99 18.62 -24.76
N LEU A 119 -54.17 19.45 -23.73
CA LEU A 119 -55.50 19.76 -23.16
C LEU A 119 -56.48 20.36 -24.18
N GLY A 120 -56.00 21.12 -25.16
CA GLY A 120 -56.82 21.70 -26.23
C GLY A 120 -57.44 20.64 -27.16
N ASP A 121 -56.71 19.54 -27.38
CA ASP A 121 -57.04 18.48 -28.34
C ASP A 121 -58.06 17.47 -27.80
N PHE A 122 -58.47 17.62 -26.54
CA PHE A 122 -59.44 16.73 -25.90
C PHE A 122 -60.75 16.70 -26.69
N SER A 123 -61.40 15.54 -26.71
CA SER A 123 -62.79 15.41 -27.14
C SER A 123 -63.71 16.08 -26.11
N ASN A 124 -64.87 16.56 -26.56
CA ASN A 124 -65.86 17.12 -25.67
C ASN A 124 -66.32 16.10 -24.61
N ASN A 125 -66.50 16.57 -23.37
CA ASN A 125 -66.84 15.76 -22.20
C ASN A 125 -65.81 14.65 -21.92
N THR A 126 -64.51 15.00 -21.94
CA THR A 126 -63.42 14.09 -21.54
C THR A 126 -62.45 14.68 -20.52
N TRP A 127 -61.72 13.80 -19.83
CA TRP A 127 -60.71 14.15 -18.82
C TRP A 127 -59.50 13.21 -18.86
N GLY A 128 -58.37 13.68 -18.33
CA GLY A 128 -57.10 12.95 -18.31
C GLY A 128 -56.14 13.50 -17.26
N TYR A 129 -54.98 12.87 -17.07
CA TYR A 129 -53.97 13.30 -16.10
C TYR A 129 -52.61 13.56 -16.74
N LYS A 130 -51.82 14.49 -16.20
CA LYS A 130 -50.38 14.63 -16.48
C LYS A 130 -49.63 14.63 -15.14
N PHE A 131 -48.38 14.17 -15.14
CA PHE A 131 -47.55 14.08 -13.92
C PHE A 131 -46.17 14.69 -14.16
N GLY A 132 -45.60 15.30 -13.12
CA GLY A 132 -44.32 15.99 -13.16
C GLY A 132 -44.31 17.10 -14.21
N THR A 133 -43.23 17.16 -15.00
CA THR A 133 -43.04 18.17 -16.05
C THR A 133 -43.62 17.76 -17.42
N SER A 134 -44.48 16.72 -17.49
CA SER A 134 -45.10 16.31 -18.76
C SER A 134 -45.98 17.43 -19.33
N ALA A 135 -45.79 17.76 -20.61
CA ALA A 135 -46.70 18.67 -21.33
C ALA A 135 -48.01 17.98 -21.75
N ASN A 136 -47.98 16.66 -21.95
CA ASN A 136 -49.11 15.89 -22.43
C ASN A 136 -49.87 15.21 -21.29
N TYR A 137 -51.18 15.14 -21.45
CA TYR A 137 -52.10 14.36 -20.64
C TYR A 137 -52.23 12.94 -21.19
N ALA A 138 -52.30 11.96 -20.30
CA ALA A 138 -52.58 10.56 -20.57
C ALA A 138 -54.01 10.17 -20.14
N PRO A 139 -54.57 9.08 -20.70
CA PRO A 139 -55.81 8.46 -20.23
C PRO A 139 -55.77 8.19 -18.73
N ILE A 140 -56.88 8.43 -18.02
CA ILE A 140 -57.05 7.96 -16.64
C ILE A 140 -56.96 6.43 -16.63
N PRO A 141 -56.00 5.85 -15.87
CA PRO A 141 -55.77 4.41 -15.81
C PRO A 141 -56.83 3.68 -14.96
N ALA A 142 -57.21 2.48 -15.39
CA ALA A 142 -58.19 1.64 -14.71
C ALA A 142 -57.58 0.88 -13.52
N LEU A 143 -58.41 0.40 -12.57
CA LEU A 143 -57.94 -0.41 -11.43
C LEU A 143 -57.15 -1.66 -11.87
N SER A 144 -57.61 -2.33 -12.93
CA SER A 144 -56.95 -3.50 -13.52
C SER A 144 -55.62 -3.19 -14.24
N THR A 145 -55.37 -1.92 -14.57
CA THR A 145 -54.16 -1.45 -15.29
C THR A 145 -53.61 -0.13 -14.71
N PRO A 146 -53.11 -0.12 -13.45
CA PRO A 146 -52.54 1.08 -12.85
C PRO A 146 -51.32 1.58 -13.63
N ALA A 147 -51.20 2.90 -13.79
CA ALA A 147 -50.03 3.50 -14.42
C ALA A 147 -48.95 3.77 -13.37
N GLN A 148 -47.69 3.37 -13.64
CA GLN A 148 -46.54 3.86 -12.89
C GLN A 148 -46.26 5.32 -13.28
N ILE A 149 -46.44 6.24 -12.35
CA ILE A 149 -46.29 7.68 -12.58
C ILE A 149 -44.91 8.20 -12.15
N LEU A 150 -44.25 7.52 -11.21
CA LEU A 150 -42.91 7.87 -10.72
C LEU A 150 -42.19 6.62 -10.20
N GLN A 151 -40.88 6.60 -10.39
CA GLN A 151 -39.97 5.66 -9.72
C GLN A 151 -38.66 6.41 -9.43
N THR A 152 -38.30 6.51 -8.15
CA THR A 152 -37.04 7.12 -7.70
C THR A 152 -35.98 6.03 -7.51
N THR A 153 -34.70 6.43 -7.45
CA THR A 153 -33.55 5.49 -7.37
C THR A 153 -32.71 5.66 -6.10
N GLY A 154 -33.23 6.36 -5.09
CA GLY A 154 -32.52 6.66 -3.85
C GLY A 154 -33.43 7.32 -2.81
N LYS A 155 -32.95 7.40 -1.57
CA LYS A 155 -33.71 8.00 -0.45
C LYS A 155 -34.03 9.48 -0.68
N THR A 156 -35.22 9.87 -0.26
CA THR A 156 -35.63 11.28 -0.18
C THR A 156 -35.29 11.82 1.20
N ASN A 157 -34.21 12.60 1.31
CA ASN A 157 -33.83 13.24 2.57
C ASN A 157 -34.76 14.44 2.87
N GLY A 158 -36.04 14.17 3.14
CA GLY A 158 -37.09 15.17 3.32
C GLY A 158 -38.26 15.00 2.34
N ASN A 159 -39.10 16.02 2.26
CA ASN A 159 -40.31 16.02 1.44
C ASN A 159 -40.00 16.23 -0.05
N GLU A 160 -40.30 15.24 -0.88
CA GLU A 160 -40.31 15.35 -2.34
C GLU A 160 -41.74 15.66 -2.82
N SER A 161 -41.96 16.86 -3.36
CA SER A 161 -43.27 17.27 -3.90
C SER A 161 -43.31 17.12 -5.43
N ASN A 162 -44.24 16.29 -5.89
CA ASN A 162 -44.50 16.01 -7.29
C ASN A 162 -45.89 16.54 -7.70
N GLN A 163 -45.94 17.30 -8.80
CA GLN A 163 -47.20 17.84 -9.30
C GLN A 163 -47.91 16.80 -10.19
N LEU A 164 -49.14 16.47 -9.83
CA LEU A 164 -50.13 15.90 -10.74
C LEU A 164 -51.02 17.04 -11.24
N SER A 165 -51.50 16.95 -12.48
CA SER A 165 -52.58 17.84 -12.94
C SER A 165 -53.65 17.07 -13.68
N ILE A 166 -54.90 17.38 -13.39
CA ILE A 166 -56.10 16.82 -14.01
C ILE A 166 -56.62 17.81 -15.04
N GLY A 167 -56.67 17.39 -16.30
CA GLY A 167 -57.16 18.17 -17.42
C GLY A 167 -58.57 17.73 -17.78
N MET A 168 -59.43 18.67 -18.14
CA MET A 168 -60.81 18.39 -18.54
C MET A 168 -61.24 19.30 -19.69
N LYS A 169 -62.12 18.79 -20.56
CA LYS A 169 -62.85 19.59 -21.55
C LYS A 169 -64.33 19.24 -21.54
N LEU A 170 -65.18 20.25 -21.35
CA LEU A 170 -66.64 20.08 -21.22
C LEU A 170 -67.39 20.76 -22.36
N SER A 171 -68.65 20.40 -22.57
CA SER A 171 -69.51 21.08 -23.55
C SER A 171 -70.97 21.17 -23.11
N ASP A 172 -71.70 22.01 -23.84
CA ASP A 172 -73.06 22.50 -23.52
C ASP A 172 -74.14 21.41 -23.50
N ASN A 173 -73.81 20.20 -23.96
CA ASN A 173 -74.67 19.02 -23.97
C ASN A 173 -74.51 18.12 -22.72
N LEU A 174 -73.67 18.51 -21.75
CA LEU A 174 -73.47 17.76 -20.51
C LEU A 174 -74.73 17.85 -19.63
N GLU A 175 -75.24 16.70 -19.17
CA GLU A 175 -76.43 16.64 -18.32
C GLU A 175 -76.17 17.30 -16.96
N ASN A 176 -77.12 18.09 -16.45
CA ASN A 176 -76.97 18.70 -15.12
C ASN A 176 -76.85 17.62 -14.03
N GLY A 177 -75.81 17.69 -13.22
CA GLY A 177 -75.64 16.79 -12.08
C GLY A 177 -74.25 16.82 -11.47
N ARG A 178 -73.99 15.88 -10.55
CA ARG A 178 -72.71 15.74 -9.85
C ARG A 178 -71.94 14.57 -10.44
N TYR A 179 -70.90 14.88 -11.21
CA TYR A 179 -69.98 13.91 -11.80
C TYR A 179 -68.87 13.56 -10.81
N THR A 180 -68.65 12.28 -10.54
CA THR A 180 -67.61 11.82 -9.61
C THR A 180 -66.88 10.58 -10.09
N ASN A 181 -65.58 10.52 -9.82
CA ASN A 181 -64.75 9.32 -9.75
C ASN A 181 -63.73 9.55 -8.62
N LYS A 182 -63.07 8.49 -8.16
CA LYS A 182 -62.06 8.54 -7.11
C LYS A 182 -60.75 7.98 -7.66
N LEU A 183 -59.70 8.79 -7.60
CA LEU A 183 -58.35 8.38 -7.95
C LEU A 183 -57.66 7.78 -6.72
N ILE A 184 -56.91 6.71 -6.92
CA ILE A 184 -56.08 6.03 -5.94
C ILE A 184 -54.63 6.27 -6.30
N PHE A 185 -53.86 6.75 -5.32
CA PHE A 185 -52.41 6.85 -5.40
C PHE A 185 -51.83 5.75 -4.51
N SER A 186 -51.10 4.81 -5.11
CA SER A 186 -50.38 3.79 -4.34
C SER A 186 -48.90 4.14 -4.37
N ILE A 187 -48.28 4.20 -3.19
CA ILE A 187 -46.86 4.49 -3.04
C ILE A 187 -46.24 3.36 -2.24
N LEU A 188 -45.20 2.76 -2.79
CA LEU A 188 -44.50 1.64 -2.21
C LEU A 188 -43.00 1.97 -2.20
N THR A 189 -42.33 1.78 -1.06
CA THR A 189 -40.87 1.85 -1.01
C THR A 189 -40.28 0.80 -1.92
N ASN A 190 -39.19 1.13 -2.61
CA ASN A 190 -38.50 0.15 -3.44
C ASN A 190 -37.90 -0.95 -2.56
N ASN A 191 -37.70 -2.14 -3.14
CA ASN A 191 -37.04 -3.24 -2.45
C ASN A 191 -35.63 -2.81 -2.05
N TYR A 192 -35.26 -3.11 -0.81
CA TYR A 192 -33.93 -2.90 -0.25
C TYR A 192 -33.53 -4.19 0.49
N GLU A 193 -32.26 -4.56 0.37
CA GLU A 193 -31.67 -5.68 1.09
C GLU A 193 -30.75 -5.08 2.16
N ASP A 194 -31.12 -5.27 3.42
CA ASP A 194 -30.36 -4.74 4.56
C ASP A 194 -28.97 -5.39 4.61
N ILE A 195 -27.93 -4.61 4.95
CA ILE A 195 -26.54 -5.06 4.92
C ILE A 195 -25.80 -4.78 6.22
N ALA A 196 -25.10 -5.79 6.73
CA ALA A 196 -24.13 -5.62 7.81
C ALA A 196 -22.77 -5.20 7.23
N ILE A 197 -22.27 -4.04 7.65
CA ILE A 197 -20.95 -3.52 7.26
C ILE A 197 -20.13 -3.29 8.53
N MET A 198 -18.93 -3.88 8.61
CA MET A 198 -17.96 -3.53 9.65
C MET A 198 -17.32 -2.18 9.36
N THR A 199 -17.08 -1.41 10.42
CA THR A 199 -16.29 -0.17 10.45
C THR A 199 -14.92 -0.33 9.76
N GLU A 200 -14.29 0.81 9.42
CA GLU A 200 -12.96 0.84 8.80
C GLU A 200 -11.91 0.06 9.60
N GLY A 201 -10.96 -0.55 8.88
CA GLY A 201 -9.94 -1.41 9.50
C GLY A 201 -9.14 -0.77 10.64
N PRO A 202 -8.76 0.53 10.60
CA PRO A 202 -8.08 1.19 11.72
C PRO A 202 -8.94 1.32 12.99
N ASP A 203 -10.22 1.63 12.86
CA ASP A 203 -11.17 1.70 13.99
C ASP A 203 -11.47 0.31 14.56
N PHE A 204 -11.75 -0.67 13.69
CA PHE A 204 -11.93 -2.07 14.09
C PHE A 204 -10.71 -2.57 14.88
N ASN A 205 -9.50 -2.34 14.38
CA ASN A 205 -8.25 -2.75 15.05
C ASN A 205 -8.08 -2.06 16.42
N THR A 206 -8.44 -0.78 16.51
CA THR A 206 -8.42 -0.03 17.77
C THR A 206 -9.37 -0.65 18.80
N LYS A 207 -10.60 -0.97 18.39
CA LYS A 207 -11.63 -1.62 19.22
C LYS A 207 -11.23 -3.05 19.62
N LEU A 208 -10.67 -3.86 18.71
CA LEU A 208 -10.13 -5.19 18.99
C LEU A 208 -9.00 -5.12 20.03
N LYS A 209 -8.04 -4.19 19.85
CA LYS A 209 -6.94 -3.93 20.79
C LYS A 209 -7.40 -3.40 22.15
N ALA A 210 -8.59 -2.81 22.24
CA ALA A 210 -9.16 -2.32 23.50
C ALA A 210 -9.71 -3.44 24.38
N LEU A 211 -10.05 -4.61 23.81
CA LEU A 211 -10.50 -5.78 24.58
C LEU A 211 -9.40 -6.41 25.43
N GLU A 212 -8.14 -6.29 25.02
CA GLU A 212 -7.02 -6.85 25.77
C GLU A 212 -6.74 -6.09 27.06
N THR A 213 -6.54 -6.85 28.14
CA THR A 213 -6.11 -6.34 29.44
C THR A 213 -4.67 -6.77 29.75
N ALA A 214 -4.20 -6.54 30.98
CA ALA A 214 -2.94 -7.07 31.47
C ALA A 214 -2.95 -8.60 31.65
N THR A 215 -4.12 -9.18 31.94
CA THR A 215 -4.29 -10.62 32.26
C THR A 215 -5.05 -11.39 31.18
N SER A 216 -5.83 -10.73 30.35
CA SER A 216 -6.62 -11.33 29.26
C SER A 216 -6.06 -10.90 27.91
N LYS A 217 -5.52 -11.87 27.18
CA LYS A 217 -4.99 -11.72 25.81
C LYS A 217 -5.87 -12.47 24.83
N ILE A 218 -5.97 -11.94 23.61
CA ILE A 218 -6.75 -12.58 22.54
C ILE A 218 -5.85 -13.67 21.92
N GLU A 219 -6.30 -14.91 21.97
CA GLU A 219 -5.65 -16.05 21.30
C GLU A 219 -6.43 -16.51 20.06
N ARG A 220 -7.72 -16.14 19.94
CA ARG A 220 -8.60 -16.54 18.83
C ARG A 220 -9.49 -15.37 18.41
N PHE A 221 -9.86 -15.30 17.14
CA PHE A 221 -10.92 -14.43 16.66
C PHE A 221 -11.86 -15.22 15.74
N LYS A 222 -13.19 -15.14 15.98
CA LYS A 222 -14.20 -15.85 15.18
C LYS A 222 -15.58 -15.23 15.29
N LYS A 223 -16.49 -15.61 14.38
CA LYS A 223 -17.90 -15.23 14.48
C LYS A 223 -18.62 -16.05 15.56
N SER A 224 -19.49 -15.42 16.34
CA SER A 224 -20.45 -16.07 17.21
C SER A 224 -21.76 -16.36 16.46
N THR A 225 -22.38 -17.51 16.74
CA THR A 225 -23.74 -17.83 16.28
C THR A 225 -24.84 -17.22 17.16
N VAL A 226 -24.48 -16.65 18.31
CA VAL A 226 -25.40 -16.02 19.27
C VAL A 226 -24.91 -14.64 19.70
N ALA A 227 -25.85 -13.74 19.96
CA ALA A 227 -25.56 -12.42 20.51
C ALA A 227 -24.84 -12.51 21.87
N PRO A 228 -24.00 -11.53 22.24
CA PRO A 228 -23.35 -11.52 23.54
C PRO A 228 -24.38 -11.50 24.68
N VAL A 229 -24.12 -12.27 25.74
CA VAL A 229 -24.91 -12.18 26.97
C VAL A 229 -24.67 -10.82 27.65
N ALA A 230 -25.68 -10.28 28.32
CA ALA A 230 -25.66 -8.92 28.87
C ALA A 230 -24.56 -8.63 29.92
N SER A 231 -23.85 -9.64 30.42
CA SER A 231 -22.68 -9.50 31.29
C SER A 231 -21.35 -9.31 30.53
N MET A 232 -21.31 -9.57 29.22
CA MET A 232 -20.12 -9.33 28.39
C MET A 232 -20.00 -7.84 28.06
N SER A 233 -18.80 -7.30 28.20
CA SER A 233 -18.49 -5.92 27.80
C SER A 233 -18.30 -5.84 26.28
N ALA A 234 -19.41 -5.87 25.55
CA ALA A 234 -19.42 -5.76 24.10
C ALA A 234 -19.36 -4.30 23.61
N VAL A 235 -18.63 -4.08 22.52
CA VAL A 235 -18.50 -2.79 21.82
C VAL A 235 -19.07 -2.90 20.40
N ASN A 236 -19.45 -1.76 19.82
CA ASN A 236 -20.01 -1.68 18.47
C ASN A 236 -18.90 -1.49 17.42
N ILE A 237 -18.93 -2.32 16.38
CA ILE A 237 -18.00 -2.30 15.25
C ILE A 237 -18.73 -2.25 13.90
N GLU A 238 -20.03 -1.92 13.88
CA GLU A 238 -20.72 -1.54 12.65
C GLU A 238 -20.20 -0.21 12.09
N ASP A 239 -20.31 -0.08 10.77
CA ASP A 239 -20.11 1.15 10.00
C ASP A 239 -21.36 2.05 10.04
N GLU A 240 -21.22 3.35 9.76
CA GLU A 240 -22.38 4.28 9.71
C GLU A 240 -23.40 3.95 8.60
N ASP A 241 -22.96 3.30 7.51
CA ASP A 241 -23.85 2.84 6.44
C ASP A 241 -24.47 1.46 6.72
N SER A 242 -24.09 0.77 7.80
CA SER A 242 -24.61 -0.55 8.19
C SER A 242 -26.07 -0.48 8.66
N ASP A 243 -26.90 -1.41 8.20
CA ASP A 243 -28.30 -1.53 8.65
C ASP A 243 -28.41 -2.36 9.95
N TYR A 244 -27.40 -3.20 10.21
CA TYR A 244 -27.31 -4.07 11.38
C TYR A 244 -26.23 -3.60 12.34
N GLU A 245 -26.53 -3.72 13.64
CA GLU A 245 -25.54 -3.63 14.70
C GLU A 245 -24.56 -4.82 14.63
N ILE A 246 -23.27 -4.55 14.86
CA ILE A 246 -22.23 -5.58 14.89
C ILE A 246 -21.49 -5.47 16.21
N LYS A 247 -21.70 -6.44 17.11
CA LYS A 247 -21.07 -6.48 18.43
C LYS A 247 -19.72 -7.19 18.38
N LEU A 248 -18.75 -6.71 19.13
CA LEU A 248 -17.43 -7.32 19.37
C LEU A 248 -17.16 -7.41 20.88
N TRP A 249 -16.69 -8.56 21.38
CA TRP A 249 -16.31 -8.75 22.78
C TRP A 249 -15.23 -9.82 22.93
N LEU A 250 -14.60 -9.91 24.10
CA LEU A 250 -13.66 -10.96 24.47
C LEU A 250 -14.29 -11.87 25.54
N ASP A 251 -14.32 -13.18 25.30
CA ASP A 251 -14.53 -14.15 26.38
C ASP A 251 -13.17 -14.47 27.02
N PRO A 252 -12.95 -14.09 28.30
CA PRO A 252 -11.66 -14.33 28.96
C PRO A 252 -11.42 -15.81 29.31
N THR A 253 -12.44 -16.67 29.20
CA THR A 253 -12.40 -18.09 29.57
C THR A 253 -11.73 -18.92 28.48
N ASP A 254 -12.11 -18.71 27.22
CA ASP A 254 -11.53 -19.39 26.04
C ASP A 254 -10.55 -18.50 25.24
N LYS A 255 -10.39 -17.25 25.68
CA LYS A 255 -9.54 -16.19 25.10
C LYS A 255 -9.88 -15.84 23.65
N THR A 256 -11.14 -16.03 23.25
CA THR A 256 -11.64 -15.67 21.93
C THR A 256 -12.24 -14.27 21.92
N ALA A 257 -11.78 -13.42 21.01
CA ALA A 257 -12.53 -12.26 20.57
C ALA A 257 -13.64 -12.71 19.61
N TYR A 258 -14.89 -12.63 20.07
CA TYR A 258 -16.07 -12.94 19.28
C TYR A 258 -16.66 -11.68 18.67
N TYR A 259 -17.12 -11.77 17.42
CA TYR A 259 -18.07 -10.80 16.88
C TYR A 259 -19.42 -11.44 16.55
N TYR A 260 -20.49 -10.65 16.58
CA TYR A 260 -21.84 -11.08 16.23
C TYR A 260 -22.52 -10.03 15.35
N ALA A 261 -23.14 -10.51 14.28
CA ALA A 261 -24.14 -9.80 13.47
C ALA A 261 -25.26 -10.82 13.17
N GLU A 262 -26.50 -10.35 13.03
CA GLU A 262 -27.65 -11.19 12.70
C GLU A 262 -27.49 -11.90 11.33
N PRO A 263 -27.18 -11.21 10.21
CA PRO A 263 -26.97 -11.88 8.93
C PRO A 263 -25.70 -12.72 8.94
N GLU A 264 -25.69 -13.82 8.17
CA GLU A 264 -24.54 -14.72 8.08
C GLU A 264 -23.30 -14.01 7.52
N LYS A 265 -23.49 -13.23 6.44
CA LYS A 265 -22.44 -12.53 5.71
C LYS A 265 -22.26 -11.11 6.25
N VAL A 266 -21.00 -10.69 6.43
CA VAL A 266 -20.66 -9.33 6.87
C VAL A 266 -19.70 -8.69 5.88
N TYR A 267 -20.09 -7.56 5.30
CA TYR A 267 -19.23 -6.79 4.41
C TYR A 267 -18.14 -6.06 5.22
N LEU A 268 -16.91 -6.05 4.71
CA LEU A 268 -15.90 -5.13 5.25
C LEU A 268 -15.99 -3.75 4.57
N ASN A 269 -15.63 -2.69 5.29
CA ASN A 269 -15.54 -1.34 4.73
C ASN A 269 -14.58 -1.30 3.52
N THR A 270 -14.84 -0.38 2.59
CA THR A 270 -13.96 -0.04 1.46
C THR A 270 -12.49 0.17 1.86
N ASP A 271 -12.22 0.67 3.07
CA ASP A 271 -10.91 0.63 3.72
C ASP A 271 -10.86 -0.46 4.82
N SER A 272 -10.28 -1.59 4.46
CA SER A 272 -9.94 -2.69 5.39
C SER A 272 -8.44 -2.68 5.75
N SER A 273 -7.74 -1.57 5.51
CA SER A 273 -6.34 -1.47 5.89
C SER A 273 -6.19 -1.58 7.40
N LYS A 274 -5.08 -2.18 7.82
CA LYS A 274 -4.70 -2.33 9.23
C LYS A 274 -5.70 -3.07 10.13
N MET A 275 -6.66 -3.84 9.59
CA MET A 275 -7.72 -4.50 10.37
C MET A 275 -7.20 -5.39 11.51
N PHE A 276 -6.11 -6.15 11.29
CA PHE A 276 -5.41 -6.94 12.32
C PHE A 276 -3.95 -6.49 12.44
N TYR A 277 -3.73 -5.18 12.57
CA TYR A 277 -2.42 -4.54 12.55
C TYR A 277 -1.73 -4.51 13.90
N SER A 278 -0.59 -5.20 14.03
CA SER A 278 0.33 -5.08 15.16
C SER A 278 1.59 -4.31 14.74
N GLU A 279 2.00 -3.30 15.51
CA GLU A 279 3.23 -2.56 15.23
C GLU A 279 4.49 -3.38 15.54
N TYR A 280 5.63 -3.01 14.95
CA TYR A 280 6.91 -3.65 15.23
C TYR A 280 7.31 -3.44 16.70
N GLY A 281 7.11 -4.48 17.51
CA GLY A 281 7.38 -4.49 18.96
C GLY A 281 6.14 -4.46 19.85
N GLU A 282 4.96 -4.19 19.29
CA GLU A 282 3.69 -4.21 20.01
C GLU A 282 3.35 -5.63 20.49
N GLN A 283 2.66 -5.72 21.64
CA GLN A 283 2.25 -6.99 22.26
C GLN A 283 0.75 -7.26 22.16
N LYS A 284 -0.05 -6.25 21.77
CA LYS A 284 -1.50 -6.41 21.56
C LYS A 284 -1.78 -7.16 20.27
N ILE A 285 -2.80 -8.02 20.29
CA ILE A 285 -3.31 -8.88 19.20
C ILE A 285 -2.27 -9.84 18.56
N LYS A 286 -1.00 -9.70 18.89
CA LYS A 286 0.11 -10.56 18.46
C LYS A 286 -0.03 -12.01 18.95
N ASN A 287 -0.82 -12.23 20.00
CA ASN A 287 -1.04 -13.56 20.59
C ASN A 287 -2.10 -14.40 19.86
N ILE A 288 -2.73 -13.88 18.80
CA ILE A 288 -3.72 -14.61 18.01
C ILE A 288 -3.05 -15.82 17.34
N LEU A 289 -3.56 -17.02 17.67
CA LEU A 289 -3.17 -18.33 17.15
C LEU A 289 -4.13 -18.85 16.08
N GLU A 290 -5.37 -18.34 16.07
CA GLU A 290 -6.46 -18.78 15.21
C GLU A 290 -7.28 -17.54 14.76
N LEU A 291 -7.42 -17.35 13.45
CA LEU A 291 -8.12 -16.22 12.86
C LEU A 291 -9.15 -16.72 11.83
N ASP A 292 -10.42 -16.72 12.20
CA ASP A 292 -11.53 -17.06 11.31
C ASP A 292 -12.10 -15.79 10.65
N VAL A 293 -11.91 -15.72 9.33
CA VAL A 293 -12.40 -14.64 8.45
C VAL A 293 -13.42 -15.15 7.43
N SER A 294 -13.93 -16.38 7.59
CA SER A 294 -14.76 -17.08 6.59
C SER A 294 -16.07 -16.37 6.24
N ASN A 295 -16.68 -15.67 7.21
CA ASN A 295 -17.93 -14.90 7.01
C ASN A 295 -17.71 -13.48 6.44
N PHE A 296 -16.47 -13.05 6.19
CA PHE A 296 -16.20 -11.73 5.62
C PHE A 296 -16.47 -11.69 4.11
N ASP A 297 -17.18 -10.65 3.66
CA ASP A 297 -17.31 -10.29 2.25
C ASP A 297 -16.43 -9.07 1.93
N THR A 298 -15.36 -9.31 1.18
CA THR A 298 -14.40 -8.28 0.77
C THR A 298 -14.70 -7.65 -0.60
N SER A 299 -15.84 -7.97 -1.24
CA SER A 299 -16.22 -7.49 -2.59
C SER A 299 -16.44 -5.98 -2.69
N LYS A 300 -16.48 -5.24 -1.57
CA LYS A 300 -16.50 -3.77 -1.52
C LYS A 300 -15.12 -3.16 -1.25
N VAL A 301 -14.14 -3.94 -0.79
CA VAL A 301 -12.84 -3.47 -0.33
C VAL A 301 -11.99 -2.93 -1.48
N THR A 302 -11.44 -1.75 -1.27
CA THR A 302 -10.49 -1.08 -2.18
C THR A 302 -9.08 -0.97 -1.59
N ASN A 303 -8.96 -0.97 -0.26
CA ASN A 303 -7.68 -0.87 0.45
C ASN A 303 -7.50 -2.06 1.41
N MET A 304 -6.40 -2.81 1.27
CA MET A 304 -6.00 -3.92 2.15
C MET A 304 -4.58 -3.73 2.73
N GLN A 305 -4.07 -2.49 2.76
CA GLN A 305 -2.74 -2.20 3.29
C GLN A 305 -2.58 -2.72 4.72
N TYR A 306 -1.51 -3.48 4.97
CA TYR A 306 -1.13 -3.97 6.29
C TYR A 306 -2.22 -4.76 7.04
N MET A 307 -3.17 -5.38 6.32
CA MET A 307 -4.35 -6.02 6.93
C MET A 307 -4.01 -7.09 7.98
N PHE A 308 -2.95 -7.88 7.76
CA PHE A 308 -2.49 -8.95 8.65
C PHE A 308 -0.99 -8.81 9.04
N ILE A 309 -0.46 -7.58 9.05
CA ILE A 309 0.96 -7.34 9.31
C ILE A 309 1.38 -7.83 10.70
N PHE A 310 2.57 -8.46 10.75
CA PHE A 310 3.22 -8.98 11.95
C PHE A 310 2.35 -9.90 12.83
N MET A 311 1.33 -10.56 12.26
CA MET A 311 0.61 -11.67 12.89
C MET A 311 1.49 -12.94 12.92
N SER A 312 2.66 -12.84 13.55
CA SER A 312 3.74 -13.83 13.49
C SER A 312 3.40 -15.17 14.14
N ASN A 313 2.36 -15.24 14.96
CA ASN A 313 1.96 -16.45 15.68
C ASN A 313 0.96 -17.33 14.91
N LEU A 314 0.34 -16.83 13.83
CA LEU A 314 -0.53 -17.63 12.97
C LEU A 314 0.30 -18.65 12.18
N THR A 315 -0.15 -19.91 12.21
CA THR A 315 0.42 -21.02 11.43
C THR A 315 -0.40 -21.37 10.19
N THR A 316 -1.67 -20.96 10.16
CA THR A 316 -2.61 -21.06 9.04
C THR A 316 -3.41 -19.76 8.90
N LEU A 317 -3.87 -19.47 7.69
CA LEU A 317 -4.83 -18.42 7.39
C LEU A 317 -5.60 -18.82 6.12
N ASP A 318 -6.93 -18.90 6.19
CA ASP A 318 -7.79 -19.12 5.03
C ASP A 318 -8.33 -17.77 4.55
N VAL A 319 -8.05 -17.43 3.29
CA VAL A 319 -8.56 -16.24 2.57
C VAL A 319 -9.28 -16.64 1.28
N SER A 320 -9.71 -17.89 1.16
CA SER A 320 -10.38 -18.41 -0.04
C SER A 320 -11.69 -17.68 -0.37
N ASN A 321 -12.37 -17.11 0.62
CA ASN A 321 -13.57 -16.27 0.47
C ASN A 321 -13.29 -14.84 -0.03
N PHE A 322 -12.03 -14.41 -0.15
CA PHE A 322 -11.72 -13.00 -0.44
C PHE A 322 -11.91 -12.64 -1.92
N ASN A 323 -12.73 -11.61 -2.18
CA ASN A 323 -12.91 -11.01 -3.49
C ASN A 323 -12.12 -9.71 -3.62
N THR A 324 -10.90 -9.80 -4.14
CA THR A 324 -9.97 -8.67 -4.26
C THR A 324 -10.13 -7.84 -5.54
N SER A 325 -11.17 -8.08 -6.35
CA SER A 325 -11.37 -7.47 -7.69
C SER A 325 -11.57 -5.94 -7.72
N LYS A 326 -11.68 -5.28 -6.55
CA LYS A 326 -11.72 -3.82 -6.40
C LYS A 326 -10.48 -3.24 -5.69
N VAL A 327 -9.59 -4.09 -5.16
CA VAL A 327 -8.44 -3.67 -4.36
C VAL A 327 -7.40 -2.97 -5.23
N THR A 328 -6.95 -1.80 -4.78
CA THR A 328 -5.95 -0.96 -5.44
C THR A 328 -4.60 -0.97 -4.71
N SER A 329 -4.56 -1.32 -3.42
CA SER A 329 -3.31 -1.47 -2.68
C SER A 329 -3.34 -2.68 -1.73
N MET A 330 -2.23 -3.43 -1.74
CA MET A 330 -1.95 -4.57 -0.87
C MET A 330 -0.59 -4.39 -0.14
N GLU A 331 -0.16 -3.14 0.08
CA GLU A 331 1.13 -2.84 0.72
C GLU A 331 1.23 -3.52 2.09
N GLY A 332 2.26 -4.34 2.29
CA GLY A 332 2.52 -5.07 3.53
C GLY A 332 1.37 -5.96 4.04
N MET A 333 0.43 -6.39 3.18
CA MET A 333 -0.79 -7.11 3.59
C MET A 333 -0.51 -8.33 4.48
N PHE A 334 0.56 -9.09 4.19
CA PHE A 334 1.01 -10.27 4.93
C PHE A 334 2.46 -10.12 5.49
N LEU A 335 2.98 -8.88 5.54
CA LEU A 335 4.35 -8.60 5.98
C LEU A 335 4.61 -9.18 7.38
N GLY A 336 5.62 -10.05 7.49
CA GLY A 336 6.09 -10.59 8.76
C GLY A 336 5.18 -11.64 9.41
N MET A 337 4.29 -12.28 8.64
CA MET A 337 3.60 -13.52 9.06
C MET A 337 4.57 -14.72 9.04
N SER A 338 5.59 -14.67 9.91
CA SER A 338 6.79 -15.51 9.80
C SER A 338 6.58 -17.01 10.02
N ASN A 339 5.52 -17.42 10.71
CA ASN A 339 5.22 -18.83 11.04
C ASN A 339 4.17 -19.47 10.11
N LEU A 340 3.63 -18.72 9.14
CA LEU A 340 2.65 -19.23 8.20
C LEU A 340 3.33 -20.22 7.24
N ALA A 341 2.93 -21.50 7.27
CA ALA A 341 3.57 -22.57 6.53
C ALA A 341 3.07 -22.71 5.07
N THR A 342 1.82 -22.31 4.83
CA THR A 342 1.17 -22.26 3.52
C THR A 342 0.24 -21.04 3.44
N LEU A 343 0.09 -20.48 2.24
CA LEU A 343 -0.90 -19.44 1.95
C LEU A 343 -1.40 -19.62 0.52
N ASP A 344 -2.72 -19.80 0.35
CA ASP A 344 -3.34 -19.89 -0.97
C ASP A 344 -3.88 -18.52 -1.40
N LEU A 345 -3.37 -18.03 -2.54
CA LEU A 345 -3.75 -16.77 -3.17
C LEU A 345 -4.36 -16.98 -4.57
N SER A 346 -4.77 -18.22 -4.90
CA SER A 346 -5.33 -18.57 -6.21
C SER A 346 -6.58 -17.75 -6.58
N ASN A 347 -7.39 -17.35 -5.59
CA ASN A 347 -8.59 -16.54 -5.78
C ASN A 347 -8.33 -15.02 -5.91
N PHE A 348 -7.08 -14.55 -5.72
CA PHE A 348 -6.78 -13.12 -5.74
C PHE A 348 -6.79 -12.55 -7.16
N ASN A 349 -7.61 -11.51 -7.38
CA ASN A 349 -7.63 -10.73 -8.62
C ASN A 349 -6.88 -9.41 -8.41
N THR A 350 -5.62 -9.36 -8.81
CA THR A 350 -4.75 -8.18 -8.61
C THR A 350 -4.78 -7.15 -9.76
N SER A 351 -5.68 -7.30 -10.74
CA SER A 351 -5.73 -6.47 -11.98
C SER A 351 -6.03 -4.96 -11.81
N LYS A 352 -6.27 -4.50 -10.58
CA LYS A 352 -6.41 -3.09 -10.19
C LYS A 352 -5.36 -2.62 -9.19
N VAL A 353 -4.51 -3.52 -8.68
CA VAL A 353 -3.50 -3.20 -7.66
C VAL A 353 -2.38 -2.39 -8.30
N THR A 354 -2.07 -1.25 -7.68
CA THR A 354 -0.98 -0.34 -8.09
C THR A 354 0.22 -0.40 -7.14
N ASN A 355 0.04 -0.93 -5.93
CA ASN A 355 1.08 -0.99 -4.91
C ASN A 355 1.07 -2.34 -4.18
N MET A 356 2.17 -3.09 -4.34
CA MET A 356 2.46 -4.39 -3.70
C MET A 356 3.73 -4.33 -2.84
N ARG A 357 4.18 -3.13 -2.46
CA ARG A 357 5.35 -2.95 -1.59
C ARG A 357 5.21 -3.80 -0.32
N ASP A 358 6.30 -4.46 0.09
CA ASP A 358 6.40 -5.29 1.30
C ASP A 358 5.34 -6.42 1.42
N MET A 359 4.48 -6.68 0.41
CA MET A 359 3.24 -7.48 0.55
C MET A 359 3.43 -8.86 1.19
N LEU A 360 4.51 -9.56 0.83
CA LEU A 360 4.86 -10.92 1.26
C LEU A 360 6.23 -10.95 1.97
N SER A 361 6.73 -9.78 2.38
CA SER A 361 8.02 -9.62 3.03
C SER A 361 8.04 -10.38 4.37
N SER A 362 9.18 -10.98 4.69
CA SER A 362 9.47 -11.68 5.96
C SER A 362 8.53 -12.86 6.29
N MET A 363 7.86 -13.42 5.28
CA MET A 363 7.10 -14.67 5.38
C MET A 363 8.05 -15.89 5.38
N SER A 364 8.94 -15.96 6.36
CA SER A 364 10.11 -16.83 6.35
C SER A 364 9.82 -18.33 6.43
N SER A 365 8.62 -18.77 6.82
CA SER A 365 8.26 -20.21 6.87
C SER A 365 7.71 -20.78 5.55
N LEU A 366 7.35 -19.94 4.57
CA LEU A 366 6.86 -20.42 3.28
C LEU A 366 7.97 -21.14 2.51
N THR A 367 7.72 -22.40 2.16
CA THR A 367 8.61 -23.25 1.34
C THR A 367 8.18 -23.33 -0.14
N SER A 368 6.95 -22.90 -0.43
CA SER A 368 6.39 -22.76 -1.77
C SER A 368 5.37 -21.61 -1.78
N LEU A 369 5.16 -21.01 -2.94
CA LEU A 369 4.18 -19.93 -3.13
C LEU A 369 3.67 -19.96 -4.58
N ASN A 370 2.35 -19.95 -4.75
CA ASN A 370 1.73 -19.88 -6.08
C ASN A 370 1.18 -18.46 -6.34
N LEU A 371 1.65 -17.84 -7.42
CA LEU A 371 1.24 -16.50 -7.85
C LEU A 371 0.64 -16.49 -9.27
N SER A 372 0.21 -17.63 -9.80
CA SER A 372 -0.29 -17.75 -11.19
C SER A 372 -1.55 -16.91 -11.49
N SER A 373 -2.32 -16.56 -10.44
CA SER A 373 -3.49 -15.66 -10.50
C SER A 373 -3.13 -14.18 -10.64
N PHE A 374 -1.88 -13.79 -10.36
CA PHE A 374 -1.51 -12.38 -10.27
C PHE A 374 -1.43 -11.73 -11.65
N ASN A 375 -2.04 -10.55 -11.77
CA ASN A 375 -1.90 -9.63 -12.89
C ASN A 375 -1.27 -8.33 -12.37
N THR A 376 0.03 -8.14 -12.64
CA THR A 376 0.81 -7.01 -12.13
C THR A 376 0.90 -5.82 -13.09
N SER A 377 0.17 -5.83 -14.22
CA SER A 377 0.26 -4.82 -15.30
C SER A 377 -0.03 -3.37 -14.89
N LYS A 378 -0.57 -3.13 -13.69
CA LYS A 378 -0.78 -1.78 -13.12
C LYS A 378 0.08 -1.48 -11.89
N VAL A 379 0.89 -2.43 -11.44
CA VAL A 379 1.72 -2.27 -10.24
C VAL A 379 2.86 -1.31 -10.56
N MET A 380 2.98 -0.27 -9.74
CA MET A 380 4.01 0.76 -9.84
C MET A 380 5.12 0.57 -8.79
N ASN A 381 4.82 -0.12 -7.68
CA ASN A 381 5.74 -0.33 -6.57
C ASN A 381 5.76 -1.81 -6.12
N MET A 382 6.94 -2.42 -6.16
CA MET A 382 7.24 -3.78 -5.67
C MET A 382 8.41 -3.78 -4.67
N ASN A 383 8.73 -2.64 -4.07
CA ASN A 383 9.79 -2.50 -3.06
C ASN A 383 9.65 -3.58 -1.97
N ASN A 384 10.71 -4.32 -1.66
CA ASN A 384 10.75 -5.41 -0.69
C ASN A 384 9.69 -6.54 -0.84
N MET A 385 8.97 -6.66 -1.97
CA MET A 385 7.79 -7.53 -2.06
C MET A 385 7.99 -8.97 -1.55
N PHE A 386 9.17 -9.57 -1.77
CA PHE A 386 9.56 -10.91 -1.32
C PHE A 386 10.78 -10.90 -0.37
N SER A 387 11.16 -9.73 0.17
CA SER A 387 12.32 -9.57 1.04
C SER A 387 12.22 -10.49 2.26
N GLY A 388 13.25 -11.28 2.57
CA GLY A 388 13.28 -12.14 3.76
C GLY A 388 12.43 -13.41 3.68
N MET A 389 11.93 -13.79 2.49
CA MET A 389 11.34 -15.11 2.26
C MET A 389 12.43 -16.20 2.20
N SER A 390 13.14 -16.40 3.31
CA SER A 390 14.42 -17.11 3.36
C SER A 390 14.33 -18.61 3.05
N ASN A 391 13.21 -19.27 3.33
CA ASN A 391 13.03 -20.71 3.08
C ASN A 391 12.51 -21.09 1.68
N LEU A 392 12.18 -20.10 0.84
CA LEU A 392 11.66 -20.37 -0.51
C LEU A 392 12.81 -20.81 -1.44
N THR A 393 12.71 -22.02 -2.01
CA THR A 393 13.74 -22.61 -2.88
C THR A 393 13.52 -22.38 -4.38
N ALA A 394 12.28 -22.06 -4.77
CA ALA A 394 11.90 -21.68 -6.13
C ALA A 394 10.75 -20.66 -6.11
N LEU A 395 10.78 -19.67 -7.00
CA LEU A 395 9.74 -18.66 -7.19
C LEU A 395 9.45 -18.49 -8.68
N ASN A 396 8.20 -18.65 -9.10
CA ASN A 396 7.78 -18.45 -10.48
C ASN A 396 7.15 -17.05 -10.66
N LEU A 397 7.73 -16.25 -11.56
CA LEU A 397 7.30 -14.89 -11.91
C LEU A 397 7.03 -14.73 -13.41
N SER A 398 6.79 -15.82 -14.15
CA SER A 398 6.60 -15.77 -15.60
C SER A 398 5.38 -14.95 -16.05
N ASN A 399 4.40 -14.76 -15.17
CA ASN A 399 3.20 -13.94 -15.38
C ASN A 399 3.34 -12.47 -14.93
N PHE A 400 4.48 -12.07 -14.36
CA PHE A 400 4.69 -10.70 -13.89
C PHE A 400 4.98 -9.76 -15.06
N ASP A 401 4.02 -8.88 -15.37
CA ASP A 401 4.25 -7.65 -16.13
C ASP A 401 4.78 -6.58 -15.16
N THR A 402 5.97 -6.05 -15.44
CA THR A 402 6.63 -5.02 -14.65
C THR A 402 6.78 -3.69 -15.41
N SER A 403 6.15 -3.56 -16.58
CA SER A 403 6.28 -2.40 -17.49
C SER A 403 5.81 -1.06 -16.90
N GLN A 404 5.13 -1.05 -15.75
CA GLN A 404 4.74 0.16 -15.00
C GLN A 404 5.53 0.37 -13.70
N VAL A 405 6.38 -0.58 -13.30
CA VAL A 405 7.08 -0.56 -12.01
C VAL A 405 8.20 0.47 -12.03
N THR A 406 8.24 1.30 -10.99
CA THR A 406 9.27 2.34 -10.78
C THR A 406 10.23 1.99 -9.64
N ASP A 407 9.85 1.11 -8.71
CA ASP A 407 10.66 0.70 -7.56
C ASP A 407 10.63 -0.83 -7.37
N ILE A 408 11.82 -1.45 -7.43
CA ILE A 408 12.10 -2.86 -7.09
C ILE A 408 13.21 -2.98 -6.03
N GLY A 409 13.45 -1.91 -5.27
CA GLY A 409 14.44 -1.88 -4.21
C GLY A 409 14.17 -2.98 -3.18
N GLY A 410 15.18 -3.77 -2.85
CA GLY A 410 15.09 -4.88 -1.90
C GLY A 410 14.13 -6.01 -2.28
N MET A 411 13.56 -6.05 -3.49
CA MET A 411 12.47 -6.96 -3.87
C MET A 411 12.73 -8.44 -3.55
N PHE A 412 13.99 -8.91 -3.70
CA PHE A 412 14.42 -10.29 -3.41
C PHE A 412 15.46 -10.37 -2.28
N ARG A 413 15.61 -9.30 -1.49
CA ARG A 413 16.62 -9.20 -0.44
C ARG A 413 16.50 -10.37 0.55
N ASN A 414 17.61 -10.97 0.96
CA ASN A 414 17.67 -12.07 1.93
C ASN A 414 16.79 -13.30 1.58
N MET A 415 16.46 -13.53 0.30
CA MET A 415 15.90 -14.80 -0.16
C MET A 415 17.00 -15.87 -0.22
N SER A 416 17.53 -16.24 0.96
CA SER A 416 18.81 -16.92 1.10
C SER A 416 18.87 -18.32 0.49
N ASN A 417 17.75 -19.04 0.44
CA ASN A 417 17.70 -20.43 -0.06
C ASN A 417 17.27 -20.56 -1.53
N LEU A 418 17.05 -19.44 -2.23
CA LEU A 418 16.64 -19.45 -3.62
C LEU A 418 17.84 -19.81 -4.52
N ILE A 419 17.76 -20.94 -5.23
CA ILE A 419 18.88 -21.48 -6.03
C ILE A 419 18.85 -20.94 -7.47
N THR A 420 17.65 -20.66 -8.00
CA THR A 420 17.45 -20.07 -9.33
C THR A 420 16.35 -19.01 -9.28
N LEU A 421 16.48 -17.97 -10.11
CA LEU A 421 15.49 -16.91 -10.27
C LEU A 421 15.40 -16.55 -11.75
N ASN A 422 14.21 -16.72 -12.35
CA ASN A 422 13.96 -16.31 -13.74
C ASN A 422 13.30 -14.93 -13.77
N LEU A 423 13.96 -13.97 -14.43
CA LEU A 423 13.51 -12.59 -14.60
C LEU A 423 13.30 -12.21 -16.08
N SER A 424 13.17 -13.19 -16.98
CA SER A 424 13.03 -12.94 -18.42
C SER A 424 11.78 -12.16 -18.82
N SER A 425 10.76 -12.12 -17.95
CA SER A 425 9.53 -11.32 -18.09
C SER A 425 9.69 -9.86 -17.66
N PHE A 426 10.80 -9.49 -17.00
CA PHE A 426 10.93 -8.16 -16.40
C PHE A 426 11.24 -7.07 -17.44
N ASP A 427 10.43 -6.02 -17.46
CA ASP A 427 10.70 -4.74 -18.12
C ASP A 427 11.06 -3.71 -17.05
N THR A 428 12.35 -3.43 -16.92
CA THR A 428 12.85 -2.44 -15.95
C THR A 428 12.98 -1.02 -16.51
N SER A 429 12.48 -0.75 -17.72
CA SER A 429 12.66 0.53 -18.43
C SER A 429 12.03 1.76 -17.75
N LYS A 430 11.24 1.59 -16.68
CA LYS A 430 10.71 2.66 -15.81
C LYS A 430 11.29 2.66 -14.40
N VAL A 431 12.10 1.68 -14.03
CA VAL A 431 12.66 1.55 -12.68
C VAL A 431 13.66 2.68 -12.41
N THR A 432 13.49 3.36 -11.27
CA THR A 432 14.39 4.40 -10.77
C THR A 432 15.16 3.95 -9.52
N ASN A 433 14.68 2.92 -8.81
CA ASN A 433 15.30 2.38 -7.61
C ASN A 433 15.54 0.86 -7.71
N MET A 434 16.82 0.44 -7.58
CA MET A 434 17.27 -0.95 -7.50
C MET A 434 18.18 -1.18 -6.28
N ASN A 435 18.06 -0.36 -5.23
CA ASN A 435 18.87 -0.51 -4.03
C ASN A 435 18.61 -1.87 -3.36
N SER A 436 19.65 -2.59 -2.93
CA SER A 436 19.54 -3.90 -2.26
C SER A 436 18.76 -5.01 -3.00
N THR A 437 18.39 -4.86 -4.30
CA THR A 437 17.40 -5.75 -4.96
C THR A 437 17.73 -7.25 -4.87
N PHE A 438 19.01 -7.63 -4.94
CA PHE A 438 19.48 -9.02 -4.84
C PHE A 438 20.38 -9.27 -3.61
N SER A 439 20.41 -8.32 -2.66
CA SER A 439 21.28 -8.38 -1.48
C SER A 439 20.97 -9.61 -0.61
N GLY A 440 21.98 -10.37 -0.20
CA GLY A 440 21.83 -11.54 0.67
C GLY A 440 21.25 -12.78 0.00
N MET A 441 21.15 -12.83 -1.33
CA MET A 441 20.74 -14.03 -2.09
C MET A 441 21.89 -15.05 -2.18
N VAL A 442 22.34 -15.52 -1.02
CA VAL A 442 23.57 -16.34 -0.87
C VAL A 442 23.55 -17.66 -1.66
N SER A 443 22.40 -18.26 -1.97
CA SER A 443 22.33 -19.54 -2.71
C SER A 443 22.32 -19.42 -4.24
N LEU A 444 22.19 -18.21 -4.81
CA LEU A 444 22.23 -18.04 -6.27
C LEU A 444 23.65 -18.29 -6.80
N THR A 445 23.77 -19.23 -7.75
CA THR A 445 25.01 -19.54 -8.47
C THR A 445 25.10 -18.89 -9.85
N SER A 446 23.96 -18.42 -10.38
CA SER A 446 23.86 -17.65 -11.62
C SER A 446 22.68 -16.68 -11.56
N LEU A 447 22.78 -15.56 -12.28
CA LEU A 447 21.73 -14.56 -12.40
C LEU A 447 21.80 -13.93 -13.80
N ASN A 448 20.69 -13.98 -14.55
CA ASN A 448 20.61 -13.38 -15.88
C ASN A 448 19.88 -12.03 -15.82
N LEU A 449 20.58 -10.96 -16.21
CA LEU A 449 20.08 -9.58 -16.23
C LEU A 449 20.18 -8.95 -17.64
N SER A 450 20.31 -9.76 -18.70
CA SER A 450 20.50 -9.24 -20.06
C SER A 450 19.32 -8.41 -20.60
N ASN A 451 18.12 -8.62 -20.06
CA ASN A 451 16.92 -7.83 -20.35
C ASN A 451 16.77 -6.55 -19.51
N PHE A 452 17.65 -6.30 -18.53
CA PHE A 452 17.50 -5.13 -17.66
C PHE A 452 17.90 -3.84 -18.39
N ASN A 453 17.02 -2.83 -18.33
CA ASN A 453 17.29 -1.47 -18.79
C ASN A 453 17.41 -0.55 -17.57
N THR A 454 18.64 -0.17 -17.23
CA THR A 454 18.92 0.65 -16.04
C THR A 454 19.03 2.14 -16.31
N SER A 455 18.72 2.62 -17.53
CA SER A 455 18.92 4.01 -17.98
C SER A 455 18.11 5.09 -17.23
N LYS A 456 17.27 4.70 -16.25
CA LYS A 456 16.55 5.61 -15.34
C LYS A 456 16.88 5.37 -13.86
N VAL A 457 17.73 4.40 -13.55
CA VAL A 457 18.07 4.03 -12.17
C VAL A 457 18.98 5.09 -11.55
N ILE A 458 18.59 5.55 -10.36
CA ILE A 458 19.28 6.57 -9.57
C ILE A 458 20.04 5.91 -8.41
N ARG A 459 19.54 4.78 -7.90
CA ARG A 459 20.09 4.06 -6.74
C ARG A 459 20.38 2.60 -7.05
N MET A 460 21.65 2.21 -6.85
CA MET A 460 22.15 0.82 -6.90
C MET A 460 22.96 0.47 -5.64
N ASP A 461 22.86 1.27 -4.58
CA ASP A 461 23.50 0.97 -3.30
C ASP A 461 23.03 -0.41 -2.79
N TYR A 462 23.97 -1.21 -2.27
CA TYR A 462 23.75 -2.58 -1.77
C TYR A 462 23.26 -3.63 -2.79
N MET A 463 23.12 -3.31 -4.09
CA MET A 463 22.34 -4.13 -5.05
C MET A 463 22.69 -5.63 -5.09
N PHE A 464 23.97 -5.99 -5.04
CA PHE A 464 24.48 -7.38 -5.05
C PHE A 464 25.25 -7.77 -3.78
N GLN A 465 25.12 -6.99 -2.69
CA GLN A 465 25.81 -7.28 -1.42
C GLN A 465 25.54 -8.73 -0.96
N ASP A 466 26.57 -9.42 -0.47
CA ASP A 466 26.52 -10.76 0.12
C ASP A 466 26.01 -11.86 -0.84
N MET A 467 26.06 -11.65 -2.17
CA MET A 467 25.82 -12.70 -3.18
C MET A 467 27.03 -13.65 -3.30
N SER A 468 27.39 -14.30 -2.20
CA SER A 468 28.68 -14.97 -2.03
C SER A 468 28.91 -16.20 -2.90
N ASN A 469 27.87 -16.90 -3.38
CA ASN A 469 28.02 -18.07 -4.27
C ASN A 469 27.98 -17.74 -5.78
N LEU A 470 27.84 -16.47 -6.16
CA LEU A 470 27.81 -16.08 -7.57
C LEU A 470 29.23 -16.09 -8.16
N ILE A 471 29.48 -16.94 -9.15
CA ILE A 471 30.82 -17.12 -9.77
C ILE A 471 31.04 -16.16 -10.94
N THR A 472 29.97 -15.79 -11.66
CA THR A 472 29.99 -14.83 -12.77
C THR A 472 28.78 -13.88 -12.70
N LEU A 473 28.96 -12.63 -13.10
CA LEU A 473 27.91 -11.63 -13.20
C LEU A 473 28.12 -10.82 -14.49
N ASN A 474 27.11 -10.81 -15.37
CA ASN A 474 27.14 -10.01 -16.60
C ASN A 474 26.29 -8.75 -16.43
N LEU A 475 26.93 -7.58 -16.57
CA LEU A 475 26.32 -6.26 -16.44
C LEU A 475 26.44 -5.43 -17.72
N SER A 476 26.70 -6.05 -18.88
CA SER A 476 26.93 -5.34 -20.16
C SER A 476 25.72 -4.53 -20.65
N SER A 477 24.51 -4.84 -20.16
CA SER A 477 23.26 -4.11 -20.43
C SER A 477 23.07 -2.86 -19.56
N PHE A 478 23.89 -2.66 -18.52
CA PHE A 478 23.69 -1.59 -17.55
C PHE A 478 24.16 -0.24 -18.09
N ASP A 479 23.25 0.72 -18.14
CA ASP A 479 23.54 2.15 -18.17
C ASP A 479 23.49 2.69 -16.73
N THR A 480 24.62 3.17 -16.22
CA THR A 480 24.74 3.72 -14.86
C THR A 480 24.86 5.24 -14.83
N SER A 481 24.69 5.93 -15.96
CA SER A 481 24.92 7.37 -16.13
C SER A 481 24.05 8.31 -15.25
N LYS A 482 23.04 7.78 -14.56
CA LYS A 482 22.17 8.50 -13.61
C LYS A 482 22.30 8.03 -12.16
N VAL A 483 23.14 7.03 -11.88
CA VAL A 483 23.30 6.46 -10.55
C VAL A 483 24.10 7.42 -9.69
N THR A 484 23.58 7.78 -8.51
CA THR A 484 24.21 8.73 -7.58
C THR A 484 24.89 8.05 -6.40
N ASN A 485 24.59 6.78 -6.14
CA ASN A 485 25.15 5.99 -5.03
C ASN A 485 25.37 4.52 -5.44
N MET A 486 26.60 4.03 -5.24
CA MET A 486 27.03 2.65 -5.45
C MET A 486 27.71 2.04 -4.21
N GLY A 487 27.50 2.64 -3.03
CA GLY A 487 28.02 2.08 -1.78
C GLY A 487 27.56 0.64 -1.57
N PHE A 488 28.48 -0.23 -1.13
CA PHE A 488 28.28 -1.65 -0.89
C PHE A 488 27.76 -2.48 -2.09
N MET A 489 27.79 -1.95 -3.32
CA MET A 489 27.12 -2.57 -4.48
C MET A 489 27.55 -4.03 -4.74
N PHE A 490 28.83 -4.35 -4.57
CA PHE A 490 29.40 -5.70 -4.73
C PHE A 490 30.05 -6.23 -3.44
N TYR A 491 29.68 -5.66 -2.28
CA TYR A 491 30.25 -6.01 -0.97
C TYR A 491 30.14 -7.51 -0.70
N ASN A 492 31.26 -8.15 -0.33
CA ASN A 492 31.35 -9.56 0.06
C ASN A 492 30.83 -10.55 -1.01
N MET A 493 30.91 -10.20 -2.29
CA MET A 493 30.73 -11.14 -3.42
C MET A 493 31.94 -12.07 -3.57
N SER A 494 32.17 -12.88 -2.54
CA SER A 494 33.47 -13.49 -2.28
C SER A 494 33.92 -14.55 -3.28
N ASN A 495 33.03 -15.23 -4.02
CA ASN A 495 33.41 -16.21 -5.06
C ASN A 495 33.55 -15.63 -6.48
N LEU A 496 33.24 -14.35 -6.70
CA LEU A 496 33.38 -13.74 -8.03
C LEU A 496 34.88 -13.60 -8.39
N THR A 497 35.32 -14.20 -9.49
CA THR A 497 36.74 -14.20 -9.90
C THR A 497 37.08 -13.06 -10.85
N THR A 498 36.12 -12.59 -11.65
CA THR A 498 36.28 -11.48 -12.59
C THR A 498 35.04 -10.58 -12.58
N LEU A 499 35.23 -9.27 -12.63
CA LEU A 499 34.14 -8.30 -12.79
C LEU A 499 34.48 -7.30 -13.91
N ASN A 500 33.57 -7.12 -14.86
CA ASN A 500 33.71 -6.15 -15.95
C ASN A 500 32.69 -5.02 -15.76
N LEU A 501 33.20 -3.80 -15.56
CA LEU A 501 32.44 -2.56 -15.43
C LEU A 501 32.88 -1.53 -16.48
N SER A 502 33.50 -1.95 -17.59
CA SER A 502 33.99 -1.04 -18.65
C SER A 502 32.88 -0.20 -19.31
N ASN A 503 31.62 -0.61 -19.18
CA ASN A 503 30.42 0.13 -19.61
C ASN A 503 29.85 1.09 -18.55
N PHE A 504 30.38 1.10 -17.32
CA PHE A 504 29.82 1.94 -16.25
C PHE A 504 30.24 3.40 -16.46
N ASN A 505 29.26 4.31 -16.33
CA ASN A 505 29.48 5.74 -16.32
C ASN A 505 29.14 6.29 -14.93
N THR A 506 30.16 6.51 -14.10
CA THR A 506 29.98 6.82 -12.67
C THR A 506 30.03 8.31 -12.34
N TYR A 507 29.98 9.22 -13.33
CA TYR A 507 30.20 10.66 -13.10
C TYR A 507 29.24 11.32 -12.09
N GLN A 508 28.04 10.78 -11.87
CA GLN A 508 27.09 11.27 -10.85
C GLN A 508 27.24 10.62 -9.47
N VAL A 509 28.10 9.61 -9.33
CA VAL A 509 28.25 8.85 -8.08
C VAL A 509 29.01 9.68 -7.05
N THR A 510 28.40 9.86 -5.88
CA THR A 510 28.97 10.65 -4.77
C THR A 510 29.57 9.79 -3.65
N SER A 511 29.25 8.49 -3.61
CA SER A 511 29.77 7.51 -2.65
C SER A 511 30.03 6.15 -3.29
N MET A 512 31.22 5.61 -3.02
CA MET A 512 31.67 4.25 -3.37
C MET A 512 32.19 3.48 -2.13
N ASP A 513 31.70 3.86 -0.95
CA ASP A 513 31.97 3.18 0.32
C ASP A 513 31.79 1.65 0.20
N TYR A 514 32.80 0.86 0.55
CA TYR A 514 32.78 -0.61 0.51
C TYR A 514 32.39 -1.24 -0.85
N MET A 515 32.47 -0.50 -1.97
CA MET A 515 31.89 -0.94 -3.26
C MET A 515 32.35 -2.34 -3.71
N PHE A 516 33.63 -2.68 -3.50
CA PHE A 516 34.22 -3.99 -3.85
C PHE A 516 34.68 -4.80 -2.62
N ALA A 517 34.55 -4.26 -1.40
CA ALA A 517 35.19 -4.84 -0.22
C ALA A 517 34.75 -6.30 0.05
N GLY A 518 35.72 -7.18 0.27
CA GLY A 518 35.49 -8.59 0.58
C GLY A 518 35.33 -9.48 -0.65
N MET A 519 35.63 -8.98 -1.85
CA MET A 519 35.69 -9.76 -3.09
C MET A 519 36.97 -10.61 -3.14
N SER A 520 37.14 -11.46 -2.14
CA SER A 520 38.40 -12.17 -1.83
C SER A 520 38.86 -13.20 -2.86
N ASN A 521 38.03 -13.60 -3.84
CA ASN A 521 38.48 -14.37 -5.00
C ASN A 521 38.70 -13.55 -6.28
N LEU A 522 38.46 -12.24 -6.27
CA LEU A 522 38.61 -11.38 -7.45
C LEU A 522 40.07 -11.29 -7.86
N THR A 523 40.36 -11.61 -9.12
CA THR A 523 41.71 -11.52 -9.72
C THR A 523 41.79 -10.47 -10.82
N ASN A 524 40.65 -10.10 -11.42
CA ASN A 524 40.57 -9.13 -12.52
C ASN A 524 39.32 -8.24 -12.37
N LEU A 525 39.54 -6.94 -12.17
CA LEU A 525 38.53 -5.88 -12.23
C LEU A 525 38.77 -5.04 -13.48
N GLN A 526 37.85 -5.07 -14.44
CA GLN A 526 37.97 -4.32 -15.69
C GLN A 526 37.18 -3.01 -15.59
N LEU A 527 37.89 -1.90 -15.57
CA LEU A 527 37.34 -0.54 -15.59
C LEU A 527 37.64 0.12 -16.94
N SER A 528 37.16 1.35 -17.13
CA SER A 528 37.46 2.19 -18.30
C SER A 528 37.48 3.66 -17.90
N GLU A 529 37.80 4.55 -18.85
CA GLU A 529 37.76 6.00 -18.68
C GLU A 529 36.37 6.56 -18.34
N SER A 530 35.27 5.80 -18.57
CA SER A 530 33.93 6.22 -18.12
C SER A 530 33.67 5.97 -16.64
N PHE A 531 34.54 5.22 -15.95
CA PHE A 531 34.52 5.03 -14.49
C PHE A 531 35.04 6.29 -13.76
N ASP A 532 34.43 7.44 -14.03
CA ASP A 532 34.77 8.73 -13.45
C ASP A 532 34.39 8.76 -11.95
N THR A 533 35.38 8.97 -11.10
CA THR A 533 35.22 9.12 -9.64
C THR A 533 35.30 10.59 -9.18
N SER A 534 35.32 11.55 -10.11
CA SER A 534 35.61 12.96 -9.82
C SER A 534 34.59 13.69 -8.91
N ASN A 535 33.39 13.13 -8.73
CA ASN A 535 32.37 13.61 -7.81
C ASN A 535 32.23 12.76 -6.53
N VAL A 536 33.02 11.70 -6.38
CA VAL A 536 33.03 10.84 -5.19
C VAL A 536 33.65 11.59 -4.01
N SER A 537 32.95 11.58 -2.87
CA SER A 537 33.36 12.26 -1.63
C SER A 537 33.94 11.31 -0.57
N SER A 538 33.66 10.01 -0.69
CA SER A 538 34.10 8.96 0.23
C SER A 538 34.34 7.64 -0.51
N MET A 539 35.47 7.00 -0.19
CA MET A 539 35.93 5.72 -0.73
C MET A 539 36.37 4.78 0.40
N ARG A 540 35.76 4.90 1.59
CA ARG A 540 36.19 4.09 2.74
C ARG A 540 36.01 2.60 2.43
N TYR A 541 37.02 1.81 2.78
CA TYR A 541 37.07 0.37 2.58
C TYR A 541 36.88 -0.10 1.12
N MET A 542 36.99 0.77 0.10
CA MET A 542 36.54 0.47 -1.27
C MET A 542 37.05 -0.88 -1.84
N PHE A 543 38.31 -1.26 -1.56
CA PHE A 543 38.94 -2.53 -1.95
C PHE A 543 39.40 -3.38 -0.75
N HIS A 544 38.78 -3.20 0.43
CA HIS A 544 39.21 -3.88 1.66
C HIS A 544 39.04 -5.40 1.54
N LYS A 545 40.12 -6.15 1.78
CA LYS A 545 40.17 -7.63 1.73
C LYS A 545 39.98 -8.27 0.34
N ASP A 546 40.28 -7.55 -0.74
CA ASP A 546 40.29 -8.12 -2.10
C ASP A 546 41.62 -8.86 -2.35
N SER A 547 41.88 -9.86 -1.51
CA SER A 547 43.20 -10.44 -1.24
C SER A 547 43.84 -11.21 -2.40
N LYS A 548 43.09 -11.49 -3.48
CA LYS A 548 43.59 -12.12 -4.71
C LYS A 548 43.85 -11.16 -5.87
N LEU A 549 43.56 -9.86 -5.74
CA LEU A 549 43.97 -8.88 -6.74
C LEU A 549 45.50 -8.80 -6.81
N THR A 550 46.07 -9.12 -7.97
CA THR A 550 47.52 -8.99 -8.25
C THR A 550 47.88 -7.66 -8.91
N SER A 551 46.92 -7.06 -9.62
CA SER A 551 47.00 -5.76 -10.27
C SER A 551 45.67 -5.04 -10.13
N LEU A 552 45.70 -3.71 -10.05
CA LEU A 552 44.52 -2.86 -10.00
C LEU A 552 44.79 -1.61 -10.84
N ASP A 553 43.98 -1.40 -11.89
CA ASP A 553 44.06 -0.19 -12.71
C ASP A 553 43.25 0.93 -12.05
N LEU A 554 43.92 2.07 -11.81
CA LEU A 554 43.38 3.27 -11.17
C LEU A 554 43.55 4.50 -12.08
N SER A 555 43.82 4.32 -13.38
CA SER A 555 44.04 5.39 -14.35
C SER A 555 42.88 6.38 -14.47
N SER A 556 41.64 5.91 -14.36
CA SER A 556 40.43 6.74 -14.39
C SER A 556 40.07 7.41 -13.04
N PHE A 557 40.82 7.15 -11.96
CA PHE A 557 40.48 7.66 -10.63
C PHE A 557 40.82 9.16 -10.49
N ASN A 558 39.84 9.96 -10.06
CA ASN A 558 40.01 11.39 -9.80
C ASN A 558 39.57 11.72 -8.38
N THR A 559 40.49 11.63 -7.43
CA THR A 559 40.16 11.71 -6.00
C THR A 559 40.09 13.14 -5.42
N LYS A 560 40.11 14.18 -6.27
CA LYS A 560 40.13 15.62 -5.87
C LYS A 560 39.03 16.07 -4.89
N ASN A 561 37.93 15.31 -4.83
CA ASN A 561 36.76 15.59 -3.99
C ASN A 561 36.62 14.63 -2.80
N VAL A 562 37.47 13.60 -2.72
CA VAL A 562 37.44 12.59 -1.65
C VAL A 562 37.95 13.20 -0.35
N THR A 563 37.19 12.95 0.72
CA THR A 563 37.48 13.42 2.09
C THR A 563 37.85 12.29 3.05
N ASN A 564 37.52 11.04 2.68
CA ASN A 564 37.71 9.84 3.48
C ASN A 564 38.22 8.67 2.62
N MET A 565 39.41 8.16 2.97
CA MET A 565 40.08 7.00 2.36
C MET A 565 40.42 5.92 3.41
N ASP A 566 39.72 5.93 4.55
CA ASP A 566 39.86 4.92 5.60
C ASP A 566 39.84 3.50 5.03
N SER A 567 40.90 2.74 5.29
CA SER A 567 41.04 1.32 4.97
C SER A 567 40.91 0.97 3.48
N MET A 568 41.00 1.95 2.58
CA MET A 568 40.67 1.83 1.14
C MET A 568 41.37 0.66 0.43
N PHE A 569 42.66 0.43 0.69
CA PHE A 569 43.49 -0.63 0.10
C PHE A 569 43.98 -1.66 1.15
N SER A 570 43.29 -1.75 2.28
CA SER A 570 43.70 -2.64 3.36
C SER A 570 43.46 -4.12 3.01
N TYR A 571 44.36 -4.99 3.48
CA TYR A 571 44.34 -6.45 3.24
C TYR A 571 44.44 -6.90 1.77
N LEU A 572 44.99 -6.07 0.88
CA LEU A 572 45.41 -6.50 -0.47
C LEU A 572 46.72 -7.30 -0.39
N SER A 573 46.66 -8.55 0.09
CA SER A 573 47.86 -9.37 0.30
C SER A 573 48.52 -9.90 -0.99
N SER A 574 47.82 -9.86 -2.14
CA SER A 574 48.39 -10.27 -3.42
C SER A 574 48.92 -9.16 -4.33
N ILE A 575 48.62 -7.89 -4.04
CA ILE A 575 49.01 -6.76 -4.89
C ILE A 575 50.54 -6.53 -4.81
N THR A 576 51.22 -6.48 -5.95
CA THR A 576 52.69 -6.29 -6.01
C THR A 576 53.10 -4.84 -6.29
N ASP A 577 52.26 -4.09 -6.99
CA ASP A 577 52.43 -2.68 -7.33
C ASP A 577 51.07 -1.96 -7.26
N LEU A 578 51.08 -0.68 -6.92
CA LEU A 578 49.86 0.14 -6.77
C LEU A 578 50.15 1.55 -7.30
N ASN A 579 49.77 1.79 -8.55
CA ASN A 579 49.95 3.09 -9.19
C ASN A 579 48.92 4.10 -8.67
N LEU A 580 49.39 5.08 -7.87
CA LEU A 580 48.57 6.14 -7.27
C LEU A 580 48.85 7.52 -7.90
N SER A 581 49.46 7.58 -9.08
CA SER A 581 49.86 8.84 -9.74
C SER A 581 48.70 9.77 -10.11
N THR A 582 47.47 9.27 -10.14
CA THR A 582 46.24 10.04 -10.39
C THR A 582 45.62 10.63 -9.11
N PHE A 583 46.10 10.23 -7.93
CA PHE A 583 45.47 10.60 -6.66
C PHE A 583 45.77 12.05 -6.25
N ASN A 584 44.71 12.80 -5.92
CA ASN A 584 44.79 14.12 -5.30
C ASN A 584 44.13 14.06 -3.93
N THR A 585 44.95 14.11 -2.88
CA THR A 585 44.48 13.92 -1.49
C THR A 585 44.28 15.21 -0.71
N GLN A 586 44.35 16.39 -1.34
CA GLN A 586 44.30 17.70 -0.66
C GLN A 586 43.05 17.91 0.22
N LYS A 587 41.94 17.24 -0.07
CA LYS A 587 40.70 17.29 0.75
C LYS A 587 40.56 16.14 1.74
N VAL A 588 41.45 15.15 1.71
CA VAL A 588 41.36 13.96 2.56
C VAL A 588 41.68 14.33 4.01
N THR A 589 40.82 13.87 4.91
CA THR A 589 40.95 14.09 6.36
C THR A 589 41.17 12.80 7.14
N ASN A 590 40.90 11.63 6.54
CA ASN A 590 41.07 10.32 7.15
C ASN A 590 41.73 9.34 6.18
N MET A 591 42.87 8.78 6.58
CA MET A 591 43.65 7.72 5.92
C MET A 591 43.97 6.57 6.89
N ASN A 592 43.18 6.43 7.97
CA ASN A 592 43.27 5.30 8.90
C ASN A 592 43.37 3.97 8.15
N GLY A 593 44.37 3.14 8.47
CA GLY A 593 44.55 1.82 7.86
C GLY A 593 44.63 1.76 6.33
N MET A 594 44.83 2.88 5.61
CA MET A 594 44.64 2.95 4.14
C MET A 594 45.43 1.87 3.38
N PHE A 595 46.65 1.56 3.82
CA PHE A 595 47.55 0.53 3.28
C PHE A 595 47.88 -0.57 4.32
N TYR A 596 46.94 -0.82 5.25
CA TYR A 596 47.10 -1.83 6.28
C TYR A 596 47.22 -3.24 5.68
N ASN A 597 48.20 -4.01 6.14
CA ASN A 597 48.47 -5.39 5.72
C ASN A 597 48.65 -5.57 4.20
N LEU A 598 49.35 -4.62 3.54
CA LEU A 598 49.96 -4.86 2.24
C LEU A 598 51.20 -5.75 2.38
N GLU A 599 51.11 -6.99 1.90
CA GLU A 599 52.12 -8.03 2.13
C GLU A 599 53.19 -8.10 1.04
N LYS A 600 52.87 -7.80 -0.23
CA LYS A 600 53.79 -7.98 -1.37
C LYS A 600 54.32 -6.70 -1.99
N VAL A 601 53.73 -5.54 -1.69
CA VAL A 601 54.21 -4.23 -2.18
C VAL A 601 55.58 -3.92 -1.61
N LYS A 602 56.56 -3.68 -2.49
CA LYS A 602 57.94 -3.32 -2.10
C LYS A 602 58.17 -1.82 -1.97
N THR A 603 57.58 -1.07 -2.88
CA THR A 603 57.71 0.37 -2.98
C THR A 603 56.34 0.99 -3.12
N LEU A 604 56.04 2.02 -2.34
CA LEU A 604 54.79 2.77 -2.44
C LEU A 604 55.10 4.22 -2.83
N ASP A 605 54.53 4.71 -3.92
CA ASP A 605 54.72 6.07 -4.39
C ASP A 605 53.54 6.96 -3.98
N LEU A 606 53.78 7.83 -3.01
CA LEU A 606 52.86 8.83 -2.50
C LEU A 606 53.35 10.25 -2.84
N SER A 607 54.17 10.42 -3.88
CA SER A 607 54.71 11.74 -4.26
C SER A 607 53.63 12.76 -4.67
N THR A 608 52.45 12.30 -5.07
CA THR A 608 51.27 13.10 -5.39
C THR A 608 50.41 13.47 -4.16
N PHE A 609 50.68 12.88 -2.99
CA PHE A 609 49.83 13.06 -1.81
C PHE A 609 50.10 14.41 -1.13
N ASP A 610 49.05 15.23 -1.05
CA ASP A 610 48.94 16.35 -0.11
C ASP A 610 48.23 15.83 1.14
N THR A 611 48.92 15.78 2.27
CA THR A 611 48.36 15.29 3.55
C THR A 611 48.11 16.41 4.55
N SER A 612 48.20 17.68 4.14
CA SER A 612 48.08 18.87 5.01
C SER A 612 46.77 18.96 5.81
N ARG A 613 45.71 18.25 5.37
CA ARG A 613 44.40 18.18 6.06
C ARG A 613 44.11 16.85 6.76
N VAL A 614 45.01 15.87 6.68
CA VAL A 614 44.78 14.54 7.25
C VAL A 614 44.91 14.59 8.77
N LYS A 615 43.85 14.17 9.45
CA LYS A 615 43.73 14.15 10.91
C LYS A 615 43.97 12.76 11.51
N ASN A 616 43.77 11.70 10.72
CA ASN A 616 43.95 10.32 11.15
C ASN A 616 44.74 9.50 10.12
N MET A 617 45.84 8.92 10.57
CA MET A 617 46.69 7.95 9.87
C MET A 617 47.01 6.74 10.78
N THR A 618 46.21 6.47 11.82
CA THR A 618 46.38 5.29 12.67
C THR A 618 46.47 4.03 11.81
N GLU A 619 47.47 3.20 12.08
CA GLU A 619 47.77 1.95 11.35
C GLU A 619 47.92 2.07 9.81
N MET A 620 48.10 3.27 9.25
CA MET A 620 48.07 3.51 7.79
C MET A 620 48.98 2.58 6.97
N PHE A 621 50.16 2.22 7.48
CA PHE A 621 51.09 1.30 6.83
C PHE A 621 51.34 0.01 7.62
N ALA A 622 50.57 -0.26 8.68
CA ALA A 622 50.87 -1.34 9.61
C ALA A 622 50.66 -2.74 8.97
N LEU A 623 51.23 -3.76 9.60
CA LEU A 623 51.24 -5.13 9.14
C LEU A 623 50.90 -6.07 10.32
N MET A 624 50.20 -7.17 10.07
CA MET A 624 49.89 -8.16 11.11
C MET A 624 51.15 -8.90 11.57
N ASP A 625 51.17 -9.36 12.83
CA ASP A 625 52.38 -9.87 13.52
C ASP A 625 53.07 -11.05 12.83
N PHE A 626 52.33 -11.82 12.01
CA PHE A 626 52.83 -12.98 11.27
C PHE A 626 52.84 -12.80 9.75
N ALA A 627 52.43 -11.63 9.25
CA ALA A 627 52.37 -11.37 7.82
C ALA A 627 53.77 -11.04 7.25
N PRO A 628 54.09 -11.45 6.01
CA PRO A 628 55.42 -11.26 5.44
C PRO A 628 55.63 -9.78 5.09
N ASP A 629 56.59 -9.13 5.75
CA ASP A 629 56.94 -7.76 5.39
C ASP A 629 57.79 -7.72 4.12
N ASN A 630 57.39 -6.88 3.16
CA ASN A 630 58.15 -6.60 1.95
C ASN A 630 58.27 -5.10 1.64
N LEU A 631 57.64 -4.23 2.42
CA LEU A 631 57.65 -2.79 2.16
C LEU A 631 59.00 -2.19 2.57
N GLU A 632 59.83 -1.90 1.59
CA GLU A 632 61.21 -1.44 1.76
C GLU A 632 61.33 0.09 1.70
N LYS A 633 60.49 0.76 0.90
CA LYS A 633 60.56 2.21 0.68
C LYS A 633 59.20 2.85 0.40
N ILE A 634 59.00 4.06 0.93
CA ILE A 634 57.86 4.93 0.61
C ILE A 634 58.42 6.23 0.01
N TYR A 635 57.94 6.62 -1.17
CA TYR A 635 58.28 7.91 -1.79
C TYR A 635 57.24 8.97 -1.45
N VAL A 636 57.70 10.18 -1.13
CA VAL A 636 56.84 11.35 -0.88
C VAL A 636 57.39 12.61 -1.55
N SER A 637 56.58 13.66 -1.60
CA SER A 637 56.99 15.02 -1.92
C SER A 637 56.89 15.91 -0.68
N ASN A 638 57.28 17.18 -0.80
CA ASN A 638 57.15 18.18 0.27
C ASN A 638 55.69 18.50 0.65
N SER A 639 54.70 18.02 -0.12
CA SER A 639 53.26 18.16 0.20
C SER A 639 52.79 17.17 1.28
N PHE A 640 53.62 16.18 1.65
CA PHE A 640 53.34 15.29 2.76
C PHE A 640 53.63 16.00 4.09
N SER A 641 52.60 16.64 4.66
CA SER A 641 52.62 17.30 5.97
C SER A 641 51.89 16.49 7.04
N THR A 642 52.30 16.66 8.30
CA THR A 642 51.66 16.06 9.49
C THR A 642 51.15 17.11 10.49
N ASP A 643 51.05 18.38 10.07
CA ASP A 643 50.69 19.49 10.96
C ASP A 643 49.26 19.38 11.49
N SER A 644 48.33 18.86 10.67
CA SER A 644 46.94 18.57 11.05
C SER A 644 46.73 17.21 11.73
N LEU A 645 47.78 16.41 11.91
CA LEU A 645 47.67 15.01 12.32
C LEU A 645 47.38 14.89 13.82
N ILE A 646 46.22 14.32 14.16
CA ILE A 646 45.75 14.09 15.53
C ILE A 646 46.06 12.65 15.96
N ASN A 647 45.72 11.68 15.11
CA ASN A 647 45.86 10.25 15.38
C ASN A 647 46.88 9.60 14.42
N SER A 648 47.93 9.00 14.98
CA SER A 648 49.03 8.37 14.23
C SER A 648 49.54 7.09 14.89
N SER A 649 48.72 6.45 15.73
CA SER A 649 49.14 5.30 16.54
C SER A 649 49.52 4.11 15.67
N THR A 650 50.57 3.38 16.09
CA THR A 650 51.02 2.09 15.51
C THR A 650 51.21 2.10 13.99
N MET A 651 51.44 3.27 13.36
CA MET A 651 51.35 3.44 11.91
C MET A 651 52.27 2.51 11.09
N PHE A 652 53.44 2.20 11.61
CA PHE A 652 54.44 1.32 10.97
C PHE A 652 54.59 -0.04 11.67
N ARG A 653 53.65 -0.44 12.54
CA ARG A 653 53.73 -1.71 13.28
C ARG A 653 54.10 -2.88 12.35
N ASN A 654 55.12 -3.63 12.75
CA ASN A 654 55.73 -4.76 12.03
C ASN A 654 56.46 -4.47 10.69
N ARG A 655 56.61 -3.20 10.25
CA ARG A 655 57.39 -2.83 9.05
C ARG A 655 58.90 -2.84 9.26
N LYS A 656 59.45 -4.02 9.53
CA LYS A 656 60.88 -4.26 9.86
C LYS A 656 61.82 -4.04 8.66
N LYS A 657 61.34 -4.09 7.41
CA LYS A 657 62.14 -3.82 6.20
C LYS A 657 62.15 -2.36 5.74
N LEU A 658 61.22 -1.53 6.18
CA LEU A 658 61.10 -0.14 5.72
C LEU A 658 62.34 0.68 6.11
N ARG A 659 62.89 1.44 5.15
CA ARG A 659 64.05 2.33 5.35
C ARG A 659 63.78 3.72 4.76
N GLY A 660 64.27 4.76 5.43
CA GLY A 660 64.41 6.08 4.85
C GLY A 660 65.38 6.10 3.65
N GLY A 661 65.36 7.18 2.87
CA GLY A 661 66.21 7.37 1.70
C GLY A 661 67.71 7.36 2.01
N ALA A 662 68.10 7.90 3.17
CA ALA A 662 69.46 7.85 3.70
C ALA A 662 69.68 6.65 4.66
N GLY A 663 68.74 5.70 4.72
CA GLY A 663 68.87 4.44 5.45
C GLY A 663 68.31 4.41 6.87
N SER A 664 67.62 5.48 7.32
CA SER A 664 67.07 5.57 8.68
C SER A 664 66.05 4.46 8.99
N PHE A 665 66.05 3.94 10.23
CA PHE A 665 65.12 2.90 10.69
C PHE A 665 64.99 2.84 12.23
N LEU A 666 63.91 2.22 12.73
CA LEU A 666 63.77 1.77 14.11
C LEU A 666 63.89 0.24 14.21
N ALA A 667 64.45 -0.24 15.32
CA ALA A 667 64.46 -1.68 15.66
C ALA A 667 63.06 -2.21 15.97
N ASP A 668 62.22 -1.39 16.61
CA ASP A 668 60.78 -1.64 16.77
C ASP A 668 59.97 -0.54 16.05
N PRO A 669 59.49 -0.80 14.82
CA PRO A 669 58.64 0.11 14.05
C PRO A 669 57.32 0.50 14.74
N SER A 670 56.86 -0.21 15.77
CA SER A 670 55.64 0.18 16.51
C SER A 670 55.85 1.43 17.38
N THR A 671 57.10 1.75 17.72
CA THR A 671 57.49 2.95 18.49
C THR A 671 57.58 4.22 17.64
N ALA A 672 57.38 4.13 16.34
CA ALA A 672 57.40 5.25 15.42
C ALA A 672 56.24 6.23 15.69
N ASP A 673 56.56 7.43 16.16
CA ASP A 673 55.60 8.52 16.33
C ASP A 673 55.50 9.39 15.06
N LYS A 674 54.73 10.49 15.15
CA LYS A 674 54.56 11.41 14.02
C LYS A 674 55.85 12.07 13.54
N THR A 675 56.93 12.07 14.31
CA THR A 675 58.21 12.65 13.89
C THR A 675 58.92 11.82 12.82
N TRP A 676 58.59 10.53 12.69
CA TRP A 676 59.16 9.64 11.66
C TRP A 676 58.52 9.81 10.27
N LEU A 677 57.43 10.59 10.19
CA LEU A 677 56.64 10.86 8.98
C LEU A 677 57.23 11.98 8.13
N ARG A 678 58.50 11.83 7.75
CA ARG A 678 59.26 12.79 6.94
C ARG A 678 60.27 12.09 6.04
N ILE A 679 60.74 12.82 5.03
CA ILE A 679 61.98 12.47 4.32
C ILE A 679 63.12 12.50 5.34
N ASP A 680 63.98 11.49 5.33
CA ASP A 680 65.06 11.41 6.31
C ASP A 680 66.27 12.27 5.94
N ASP A 681 66.79 12.95 6.96
CA ASP A 681 68.05 13.68 6.92
C ASP A 681 68.84 13.36 8.19
N PRO A 682 69.46 12.17 8.26
CA PRO A 682 70.31 11.80 9.39
C PRO A 682 71.56 12.69 9.50
N THR A 683 71.95 13.41 8.44
CA THR A 683 73.11 14.32 8.48
C THR A 683 72.86 15.53 9.38
N ASN A 684 71.59 15.97 9.46
CA ASN A 684 71.13 17.02 10.38
C ASN A 684 70.34 16.45 11.60
N GLY A 685 70.45 15.13 11.87
CA GLY A 685 69.83 14.51 13.04
C GLY A 685 68.30 14.31 12.93
N HIS A 686 67.76 14.22 11.73
CA HIS A 686 66.32 14.10 11.46
C HIS A 686 65.98 12.75 10.78
N PRO A 687 65.96 11.62 11.52
CA PRO A 687 65.61 10.32 10.96
C PRO A 687 64.15 10.28 10.48
N GLY A 688 63.82 9.45 9.51
CA GLY A 688 62.47 9.32 8.96
C GLY A 688 62.32 8.07 8.10
N TYR A 689 61.09 7.74 7.71
CA TYR A 689 60.81 6.55 6.90
C TYR A 689 60.60 6.83 5.41
N PHE A 690 60.58 8.09 4.97
CA PHE A 690 60.29 8.42 3.58
C PHE A 690 61.54 8.78 2.77
N THR A 691 61.45 8.56 1.46
CA THR A 691 62.45 8.96 0.47
C THR A 691 61.87 10.04 -0.43
N ARG A 692 62.66 11.07 -0.79
CA ARG A 692 62.26 12.01 -1.85
C ARG A 692 62.28 11.28 -3.19
N LYS A 693 61.21 11.38 -3.99
CA LYS A 693 61.23 10.84 -5.37
C LYS A 693 62.34 11.54 -6.18
N PRO A 694 63.19 10.80 -6.92
CA PRO A 694 64.28 11.36 -7.73
C PRO A 694 63.81 12.38 -8.78
#